data_AF-A0A7C3SW74-F1
#
_entry.id   AF-A0A7C3SW74-F1
#
_cell.length_a   1.000
_cell.length_b   1.000
_cell.length_c   1.000
_cell.angle_alpha   90.00
_cell.angle_beta   90.00
_cell.angle_gamma   90.00
#
_symmetry.space_group_name_H-M   'P 1'
#
loop_
_entity.id
_entity.type
_entity.pdbx_description
1 polymer ?
#
loop_
_entity_poly.entity_id
_entity_poly.type
_entity_poly.pdbx_seq_one_letter_code
_entity_poly.pdbx_strand_id
1 'polypeptide(L)'
;MKEDKMKKFISFFLILTIILLYLPNLLNYSSVLGYENGYIISFSVPDPKITKVDGKDEISVDGFVSPGNPGLPILPKQVYRSIIPPDAQNVSLEILDYEKKDLEGNYDVRLGPPITDGYRIYNTSDTKEDQLIENMGVSNDGNITFISIKFSPFIYDKENKRLSYYKTVKIKISYEPKKTSLLSVSKPVPINKQDLEKYYNKNGATQLNYTIIESSSSTHLLIIVPSSLQNLNELNLFKQFKESEGYNVVIETTDDIYSTQSGFDNVEKIRNYLKSKYSEWGNEHFYLLLIGSPYNKSNRTNKSTGGTIPMRYCYPDPNNHKDGFFFFNLLYYPNNDGRIPTDYYYANLSGFWDKDNDGYFGEYGEDVTVVDFVPDIYVGRIPFDDPSIVQKILVKSMEFEQRMTDKKSVLFAGAIMNFTRDVRALKEDKITFKPKTDGAIAIEVMEKDFLKDNGYSITKLYEAEGKDASEYYNPNSDYALTESNFVNQIRTNIFGIVAWWSHGWMDKVGRNVWRNDINHDNIAQEKEIDEPPFITSTDAKQLPPKNTSIYFSSSCFTSMPDWNEGPSLTMELLKSKAAAIIGATRLSIGKCGWNKASDGYNATLEYYFIKNLSEGKTCGISLYDTLFYHATYFNKSCKDWQEVFDYASLYGDPTLKLENTGTVNVNATLNDSPWEGPVNYTISGLEQINGTIVPFTSNRTPGTYTLAYNNGGPDGATFASVTPNPTQSLTSGGSITFTINFTTPVSYTGNIVVNATLDGTLWNGPVNFTIIGPTNISGNSVPSNYSNKPVGKYTLQYNSGGPDNAFLSKVSLSPVQNLGKDQTIYFTLEFET
;
A
#
# COMPACT_ATOMS: atom_id res chain seq x y z
N MET A 1 43.25 43.79 69.82
CA MET A 1 41.97 44.37 69.31
C MET A 1 42.07 45.09 67.95
N LYS A 2 43.26 45.27 67.34
CA LYS A 2 43.41 45.79 65.96
C LYS A 2 43.71 44.71 64.90
N GLU A 3 44.35 43.59 65.25
CA GLU A 3 44.66 42.51 64.28
C GLU A 3 43.44 41.66 63.88
N ASP A 4 42.53 41.36 64.81
CA ASP A 4 41.36 40.50 64.54
C ASP A 4 40.32 41.19 63.64
N LYS A 5 40.23 42.52 63.72
CA LYS A 5 39.38 43.31 62.81
C LYS A 5 39.99 43.37 61.41
N MET A 6 41.32 43.37 61.29
CA MET A 6 42.01 43.43 60.00
C MET A 6 41.97 42.08 59.26
N LYS A 7 42.08 40.95 59.96
CA LYS A 7 41.91 39.60 59.37
C LYS A 7 40.47 39.36 58.88
N LYS A 8 39.46 39.82 59.63
CA LYS A 8 38.05 39.77 59.17
C LYS A 8 37.79 40.70 57.98
N PHE A 9 38.43 41.86 57.92
CA PHE A 9 38.30 42.79 56.80
C PHE A 9 38.94 42.25 55.51
N ILE A 10 40.13 41.64 55.62
CA ILE A 10 40.82 41.01 54.47
C ILE A 10 40.09 39.75 54.00
N SER A 11 39.57 38.92 54.92
CA SER A 11 38.80 37.73 54.56
C SER A 11 37.44 38.07 53.92
N PHE A 12 36.78 39.14 54.37
CA PHE A 12 35.56 39.66 53.74
C PHE A 12 35.83 40.22 52.34
N PHE A 13 36.94 40.95 52.14
CA PHE A 13 37.33 41.43 50.82
C PHE A 13 37.76 40.31 49.87
N LEU A 14 38.46 39.27 50.36
CA LEU A 14 38.86 38.12 49.53
C LEU A 14 37.63 37.33 49.04
N ILE A 15 36.64 37.12 49.91
CA ILE A 15 35.37 36.45 49.57
C ILE A 15 34.55 37.32 48.61
N LEU A 16 34.48 38.64 48.82
CA LEU A 16 33.78 39.55 47.92
C LEU A 16 34.45 39.63 46.54
N THR A 17 35.79 39.56 46.48
CA THR A 17 36.56 39.58 45.22
C THR A 17 36.45 38.26 44.46
N ILE A 18 36.38 37.11 45.16
CA ILE A 18 36.08 35.82 44.54
C ILE A 18 34.64 35.81 44.01
N ILE A 19 33.66 36.33 44.76
CA ILE A 19 32.27 36.45 44.28
C ILE A 19 32.18 37.39 43.06
N LEU A 20 32.92 38.51 43.05
CA LEU A 20 32.94 39.46 41.92
C LEU A 20 33.72 38.97 40.69
N LEU A 21 34.73 38.09 40.86
CA LEU A 21 35.46 37.46 39.76
C LEU A 21 34.67 36.30 39.12
N TYR A 22 33.74 35.68 39.85
CA TYR A 22 32.83 34.65 39.32
C TYR A 22 31.44 35.19 38.93
N LEU A 23 31.09 36.44 39.26
CA LEU A 23 29.83 37.06 38.83
C LEU A 23 29.67 37.18 37.30
N PRO A 24 30.72 37.44 36.48
CA PRO A 24 30.58 37.41 35.02
C PRO A 24 30.27 36.01 34.45
N ASN A 25 30.53 34.95 35.23
CA ASN A 25 30.21 33.56 34.85
C ASN A 25 28.86 33.07 35.42
N LEU A 26 28.25 33.81 36.36
CA LEU A 26 26.90 33.54 36.88
C LEU A 26 25.83 34.49 36.30
N LEU A 27 26.22 35.67 35.82
CA LEU A 27 25.35 36.58 35.06
C LEU A 27 25.26 36.26 33.56
N ASN A 28 26.00 35.25 33.09
CA ASN A 28 25.73 34.57 31.81
C ASN A 28 24.79 33.35 31.96
N TYR A 29 24.25 33.09 33.15
CA TYR A 29 23.29 31.99 33.41
C TYR A 29 21.85 32.47 33.64
N SER A 30 21.54 33.70 33.23
CA SER A 30 20.17 34.24 33.23
C SER A 30 19.90 35.06 31.96
N SER A 31 20.21 34.48 30.81
CA SER A 31 19.59 34.81 29.52
C SER A 31 19.95 33.76 28.46
N VAL A 32 19.78 32.47 28.77
CA VAL A 32 19.40 31.54 27.71
C VAL A 32 17.91 31.78 27.50
N LEU A 33 17.59 32.91 26.85
CA LEU A 33 16.33 33.02 26.13
C LEU A 33 16.33 31.83 25.18
N GLY A 34 15.43 30.88 25.45
CA GLY A 34 15.27 29.69 24.63
C GLY A 34 15.16 30.13 23.18
N TYR A 35 16.03 29.61 22.33
CA TYR A 35 15.72 29.55 20.91
C TYR A 35 14.50 28.64 20.78
N GLU A 36 13.29 29.19 20.84
CA GLU A 36 12.12 28.52 20.27
C GLU A 36 12.39 28.42 18.77
N ASN A 37 13.00 27.31 18.35
CA ASN A 37 13.06 26.95 16.95
C ASN A 37 11.63 26.61 16.52
N GLY A 38 11.23 27.09 15.36
CA GLY A 38 9.88 26.84 14.86
C GLY A 38 9.67 27.38 13.46
N TYR A 39 8.62 26.90 12.82
CA TYR A 39 8.22 27.34 11.49
C TYR A 39 6.70 27.50 11.41
N ILE A 40 6.25 28.33 10.47
CA ILE A 40 4.84 28.65 10.29
C ILE A 40 4.28 27.80 9.15
N ILE A 41 3.11 27.23 9.38
CA ILE A 41 2.30 26.61 8.33
C ILE A 41 0.93 27.27 8.25
N SER A 42 0.32 27.23 7.08
CA SER A 42 -0.99 27.84 6.83
C SER A 42 -1.91 26.80 6.22
N PHE A 43 -3.11 26.64 6.76
CA PHE A 43 -4.17 25.81 6.19
C PHE A 43 -5.16 26.68 5.44
N SER A 44 -5.75 26.13 4.37
CA SER A 44 -6.81 26.78 3.60
C SER A 44 -7.94 25.79 3.35
N VAL A 45 -9.17 26.27 3.44
CA VAL A 45 -10.38 25.48 3.25
C VAL A 45 -11.03 25.93 1.95
N PRO A 46 -11.15 25.06 0.93
CA PRO A 46 -11.97 25.32 -0.25
C PRO A 46 -13.41 25.70 0.12
N ASP A 47 -14.14 26.35 -0.78
CA ASP A 47 -15.54 26.69 -0.50
C ASP A 47 -16.37 25.41 -0.26
N PRO A 48 -17.13 25.34 0.85
CA PRO A 48 -17.89 24.16 1.18
C PRO A 48 -19.10 23.98 0.26
N LYS A 49 -19.39 22.72 -0.05
CA LYS A 49 -20.65 22.31 -0.67
C LYS A 49 -21.59 21.80 0.41
N ILE A 50 -22.83 22.29 0.40
CA ILE A 50 -23.88 21.87 1.32
C ILE A 50 -24.94 21.13 0.52
N THR A 51 -25.28 19.92 0.97
CA THR A 51 -26.31 19.09 0.36
C THR A 51 -27.31 18.61 1.39
N LYS A 52 -28.49 18.17 0.95
CA LYS A 52 -29.50 17.58 1.82
C LYS A 52 -29.45 16.06 1.73
N VAL A 53 -29.33 15.41 2.88
CA VAL A 53 -29.45 13.95 3.04
C VAL A 53 -30.46 13.71 4.16
N ASP A 54 -31.54 12.98 3.87
CA ASP A 54 -32.64 12.73 4.80
C ASP A 54 -33.21 14.02 5.45
N GLY A 55 -33.26 15.10 4.67
CA GLY A 55 -33.73 16.42 5.12
C GLY A 55 -32.73 17.22 6.00
N LYS A 56 -31.61 16.61 6.39
CA LYS A 56 -30.53 17.24 7.15
C LYS A 56 -29.44 17.81 6.24
N ASP A 57 -28.74 18.83 6.71
CA ASP A 57 -27.61 19.43 6.00
C ASP A 57 -26.34 18.61 6.20
N GLU A 58 -25.69 18.29 5.08
CA GLU A 58 -24.35 17.71 5.06
C GLU A 58 -23.39 18.65 4.37
N ILE A 59 -22.22 18.81 4.98
CA ILE A 59 -21.18 19.70 4.51
C ILE A 59 -20.03 18.85 4.01
N SER A 60 -19.63 19.11 2.77
CA SER A 60 -18.47 18.47 2.14
C SER A 60 -17.49 19.52 1.67
N VAL A 61 -16.21 19.26 1.86
CA VAL A 61 -15.11 20.07 1.34
C VAL A 61 -14.12 19.13 0.66
N ASP A 62 -13.66 19.50 -0.52
CA ASP A 62 -12.69 18.71 -1.28
C ASP A 62 -11.41 18.52 -0.46
N GLY A 63 -10.98 17.26 -0.32
CA GLY A 63 -9.80 16.89 0.48
C GLY A 63 -10.04 16.85 2.00
N PHE A 64 -11.28 16.92 2.48
CA PHE A 64 -11.61 16.78 3.91
C PHE A 64 -12.48 15.54 4.15
N VAL A 65 -12.43 15.02 5.37
CA VAL A 65 -13.23 13.89 5.84
C VAL A 65 -14.29 14.40 6.81
N SER A 66 -15.52 13.89 6.73
CA SER A 66 -16.62 14.28 7.62
C SER A 66 -17.08 13.10 8.47
N PRO A 67 -16.33 12.70 9.51
CA PRO A 67 -16.61 11.48 10.28
C PRO A 67 -17.89 11.61 11.11
N GLY A 68 -18.71 10.57 11.05
CA GLY A 68 -20.00 10.43 11.72
C GLY A 68 -19.90 9.99 13.17
N ASN A 69 -19.08 10.66 13.99
CA ASN A 69 -18.96 10.35 15.42
C ASN A 69 -20.32 10.41 16.12
N PRO A 70 -20.70 9.40 16.93
CA PRO A 70 -22.07 9.30 17.43
C PRO A 70 -22.50 10.55 18.21
N GLY A 71 -23.65 11.12 17.85
CA GLY A 71 -24.22 12.29 18.51
C GLY A 71 -23.57 13.64 18.19
N LEU A 72 -22.39 13.66 17.55
CA LEU A 72 -21.70 14.89 17.12
C LEU A 72 -22.15 15.34 15.74
N PRO A 73 -22.12 16.66 15.44
CA PRO A 73 -22.32 17.18 14.09
C PRO A 73 -21.30 16.58 13.11
N ILE A 74 -21.78 16.13 11.94
CA ILE A 74 -20.94 15.61 10.87
C ILE A 74 -20.30 16.81 10.16
N LEU A 75 -19.06 17.13 10.53
CA LEU A 75 -18.34 18.29 10.02
C LEU A 75 -17.01 17.90 9.36
N PRO A 76 -16.63 18.57 8.25
CA PRO A 76 -15.35 18.35 7.60
C PRO A 76 -14.17 18.64 8.52
N LYS A 77 -13.19 17.73 8.51
CA LYS A 77 -11.90 17.84 9.17
C LYS A 77 -10.80 17.22 8.31
N GLN A 78 -9.55 17.62 8.54
CA GLN A 78 -8.40 17.06 7.85
C GLN A 78 -7.24 16.89 8.81
N VAL A 79 -6.46 15.82 8.65
CA VAL A 79 -5.24 15.59 9.43
C VAL A 79 -4.03 15.84 8.55
N TYR A 80 -3.17 16.76 9.00
CA TYR A 80 -1.91 17.09 8.34
C TYR A 80 -0.75 16.52 9.13
N ARG A 81 0.21 15.91 8.43
CA ARG A 81 1.47 15.47 9.02
C ARG A 81 2.57 16.43 8.60
N SER A 82 3.21 17.08 9.57
CA SER A 82 4.29 18.03 9.32
C SER A 82 5.59 17.47 9.88
N ILE A 83 6.61 17.36 9.04
CA ILE A 83 7.94 16.91 9.41
C ILE A 83 8.51 17.88 10.42
N ILE A 84 9.16 17.36 11.45
CA ILE A 84 9.93 18.13 12.43
C ILE A 84 11.36 17.56 12.50
N PRO A 85 12.32 18.28 13.10
CA PRO A 85 13.67 17.75 13.19
C PRO A 85 13.73 16.41 13.95
N PRO A 86 14.65 15.50 13.58
CA PRO A 86 14.77 14.17 14.21
C PRO A 86 14.97 14.18 15.73
N ASP A 87 15.51 15.27 16.25
CA ASP A 87 15.84 15.47 17.66
C ASP A 87 14.85 16.40 18.38
N ALA A 88 13.74 16.76 17.74
CA ALA A 88 12.74 17.65 18.30
C ALA A 88 12.06 17.05 19.56
N GLN A 89 11.87 17.90 20.56
CA GLN A 89 11.16 17.65 21.81
C GLN A 89 10.28 18.86 22.15
N ASN A 90 9.38 18.69 23.12
CA ASN A 90 8.51 19.76 23.62
C ASN A 90 7.76 20.50 22.50
N VAL A 91 7.22 19.74 21.54
CA VAL A 91 6.56 20.30 20.36
C VAL A 91 5.22 20.92 20.74
N SER A 92 4.99 22.17 20.33
CA SER A 92 3.77 22.92 20.60
C SER A 92 3.21 23.59 19.35
N LEU A 93 1.90 23.85 19.38
CA LEU A 93 1.16 24.50 18.30
C LEU A 93 0.54 25.81 18.81
N GLU A 94 0.72 26.89 18.07
CA GLU A 94 0.14 28.20 18.38
C GLU A 94 -0.61 28.74 17.16
N ILE A 95 -1.87 29.15 17.33
CA ILE A 95 -2.62 29.85 16.27
C ILE A 95 -2.20 31.31 16.23
N LEU A 96 -1.66 31.76 15.09
CA LEU A 96 -1.17 33.12 14.92
C LEU A 96 -2.23 34.04 14.32
N ASP A 97 -2.98 33.54 13.34
CA ASP A 97 -3.88 34.33 12.50
C ASP A 97 -4.93 33.43 11.86
N TYR A 98 -6.11 33.97 11.56
CA TYR A 98 -7.16 33.26 10.85
C TYR A 98 -8.15 34.19 10.16
N GLU A 99 -8.76 33.71 9.09
CA GLU A 99 -9.92 34.32 8.43
C GLU A 99 -11.16 33.46 8.69
N LYS A 100 -12.15 34.00 9.40
CA LYS A 100 -13.44 33.32 9.65
C LYS A 100 -14.51 33.84 8.68
N LYS A 101 -15.29 32.92 8.13
CA LYS A 101 -16.43 33.20 7.24
C LYS A 101 -17.70 32.56 7.80
N ASP A 102 -18.73 33.39 8.01
CA ASP A 102 -20.07 32.91 8.33
C ASP A 102 -20.80 32.50 7.05
N LEU A 103 -21.56 31.41 7.11
CA LEU A 103 -22.37 30.94 5.99
C LEU A 103 -23.81 31.44 6.16
N GLU A 104 -24.35 32.06 5.12
CA GLU A 104 -25.71 32.62 5.14
C GLU A 104 -26.76 31.50 5.09
N GLY A 105 -27.59 31.39 6.14
CA GLY A 105 -28.71 30.47 6.18
C GLY A 105 -29.02 29.93 7.57
N ASN A 106 -30.00 29.02 7.62
CA ASN A 106 -30.32 28.21 8.80
C ASN A 106 -30.00 26.75 8.48
N TYR A 107 -29.04 26.17 9.20
CA TYR A 107 -28.53 24.83 8.95
C TYR A 107 -29.00 23.86 10.04
N ASP A 108 -29.52 22.71 9.62
CA ASP A 108 -29.86 21.58 10.46
C ASP A 108 -28.88 20.44 10.15
N VAL A 109 -27.66 20.59 10.66
CA VAL A 109 -26.54 19.70 10.35
C VAL A 109 -26.84 18.28 10.85
N ARG A 110 -26.62 17.29 9.98
CA ARG A 110 -26.77 15.87 10.35
C ARG A 110 -25.82 15.52 11.50
N LEU A 111 -26.31 14.71 12.43
CA LEU A 111 -25.51 14.16 13.53
C LEU A 111 -25.04 12.76 13.17
N GLY A 112 -23.88 12.37 13.69
CA GLY A 112 -23.37 11.01 13.53
C GLY A 112 -24.33 9.98 14.13
N PRO A 113 -24.62 8.88 13.43
CA PRO A 113 -25.56 7.88 13.91
C PRO A 113 -25.05 7.18 15.18
N PRO A 114 -25.94 6.61 16.01
CA PRO A 114 -25.51 5.85 17.17
C PRO A 114 -24.83 4.54 16.75
N ILE A 115 -23.95 4.02 17.61
CA ILE A 115 -23.25 2.76 17.38
C ILE A 115 -23.98 1.60 18.04
N THR A 116 -23.78 0.39 17.52
CA THR A 116 -24.43 -0.83 17.99
C THR A 116 -23.51 -2.02 17.90
N ASP A 117 -23.62 -2.95 18.84
CA ASP A 117 -23.00 -4.28 18.77
C ASP A 117 -23.97 -5.33 18.17
N GLY A 118 -25.04 -4.87 17.52
CA GLY A 118 -26.14 -5.69 17.03
C GLY A 118 -27.31 -5.82 18.02
N TYR A 119 -27.06 -5.72 19.32
CA TYR A 119 -28.07 -5.88 20.37
C TYR A 119 -28.34 -4.55 21.10
N ARG A 120 -27.29 -3.88 21.57
CA ARG A 120 -27.31 -2.62 22.34
C ARG A 120 -27.10 -1.41 21.45
N ILE A 121 -27.50 -0.24 21.94
CA ILE A 121 -27.16 1.06 21.34
C ILE A 121 -26.25 1.76 22.33
N TYR A 122 -25.16 2.32 21.84
CA TYR A 122 -24.35 3.23 22.64
C TYR A 122 -24.53 4.64 22.07
N ASN A 123 -25.14 5.49 22.88
CA ASN A 123 -25.18 6.92 22.65
C ASN A 123 -23.99 7.51 23.41
N THR A 124 -22.99 8.03 22.70
CA THR A 124 -21.87 8.69 23.37
C THR A 124 -22.31 10.10 23.76
N SER A 125 -22.68 10.29 25.04
CA SER A 125 -23.07 11.59 25.59
C SER A 125 -21.89 12.51 25.94
N ASP A 126 -20.67 11.95 25.98
CA ASP A 126 -19.51 12.59 26.64
C ASP A 126 -18.40 12.99 25.66
N THR A 127 -18.67 13.04 24.35
CA THR A 127 -17.64 13.41 23.38
C THR A 127 -17.45 14.92 23.32
N LYS A 128 -16.26 15.38 23.72
CA LYS A 128 -15.85 16.79 23.58
C LYS A 128 -15.80 17.21 22.11
N GLU A 129 -16.34 18.40 21.83
CA GLU A 129 -16.22 19.04 20.52
C GLU A 129 -14.75 19.13 20.09
N ASP A 130 -14.51 19.01 18.78
CA ASP A 130 -13.17 19.12 18.22
C ASP A 130 -12.63 20.55 18.39
N GLN A 131 -11.34 20.65 18.72
CA GLN A 131 -10.65 21.94 18.68
C GLN A 131 -10.35 22.32 17.22
N LEU A 132 -10.25 23.62 16.93
CA LEU A 132 -9.87 24.11 15.59
C LEU A 132 -8.55 23.48 15.13
N ILE A 133 -7.55 23.45 16.01
CA ILE A 133 -6.25 22.81 15.83
C ILE A 133 -6.01 21.92 17.03
N GLU A 134 -5.77 20.64 16.81
CA GLU A 134 -5.43 19.67 17.85
C GLU A 134 -4.07 19.03 17.54
N ASN A 135 -3.15 19.11 18.51
CA ASN A 135 -1.90 18.36 18.47
C ASN A 135 -2.22 16.91 18.79
N MET A 136 -2.13 16.05 17.77
CA MET A 136 -2.39 14.63 17.95
C MET A 136 -1.15 13.94 18.53
N GLY A 137 0.05 14.39 18.17
CA GLY A 137 1.29 13.90 18.77
C GLY A 137 2.42 13.81 17.77
N VAL A 138 3.61 13.49 18.29
CA VAL A 138 4.82 13.25 17.50
C VAL A 138 5.02 11.75 17.35
N SER A 139 5.22 11.29 16.12
CA SER A 139 5.56 9.91 15.80
C SER A 139 6.70 9.87 14.77
N ASN A 140 7.19 8.67 14.48
CA ASN A 140 8.19 8.42 13.46
C ASN A 140 7.60 7.51 12.39
N ASP A 141 8.07 7.71 11.16
CA ASP A 141 7.81 6.84 10.03
C ASP A 141 9.16 6.64 9.37
N GLY A 142 9.73 5.49 9.68
CA GLY A 142 11.15 5.24 9.52
C GLY A 142 12.03 6.34 10.11
N ASN A 143 12.82 6.98 9.25
CA ASN A 143 13.73 8.05 9.64
C ASN A 143 13.05 9.42 9.79
N ILE A 144 11.78 9.56 9.38
CA ILE A 144 11.06 10.84 9.39
C ILE A 144 10.34 11.00 10.73
N THR A 145 10.74 12.00 11.51
CA THR A 145 9.99 12.45 12.68
C THR A 145 8.97 13.50 12.25
N PHE A 146 7.71 13.35 12.66
CA PHE A 146 6.64 14.28 12.29
C PHE A 146 5.64 14.50 13.43
N ILE A 147 4.95 15.63 13.39
CA ILE A 147 3.77 15.93 14.20
C ILE A 147 2.50 15.74 13.36
N SER A 148 1.50 15.09 13.94
CA SER A 148 0.16 15.01 13.35
C SER A 148 -0.74 16.10 13.93
N ILE A 149 -1.45 16.81 13.06
CA ILE A 149 -2.25 17.99 13.38
C ILE A 149 -3.65 17.79 12.80
N LYS A 150 -4.66 17.67 13.66
CA LYS A 150 -6.06 17.63 13.23
C LYS A 150 -6.59 19.06 13.13
N PHE A 151 -7.05 19.41 11.93
CA PHE A 151 -7.67 20.67 11.59
C PHE A 151 -9.18 20.51 11.42
N SER A 152 -9.96 21.15 12.29
CA SER A 152 -11.42 21.10 12.30
C SER A 152 -12.00 22.51 12.07
N PRO A 153 -12.13 22.95 10.81
CA PRO A 153 -12.41 24.35 10.50
C PRO A 153 -13.84 24.82 10.75
N PHE A 154 -14.80 23.92 10.99
CA PHE A 154 -16.21 24.30 11.09
C PHE A 154 -16.66 24.48 12.53
N ILE A 155 -17.48 25.52 12.75
CA ILE A 155 -18.20 25.75 13.99
C ILE A 155 -19.69 25.72 13.67
N TYR A 156 -20.42 24.84 14.35
CA TYR A 156 -21.86 24.72 14.25
C TYR A 156 -22.53 25.09 15.57
N ASP A 157 -23.25 26.22 15.56
CA ASP A 157 -24.12 26.64 16.66
C ASP A 157 -25.49 25.97 16.46
N LYS A 158 -25.66 24.83 17.12
CA LYS A 158 -26.86 23.99 17.02
C LYS A 158 -28.14 24.71 17.49
N GLU A 159 -28.04 25.57 18.50
CA GLU A 159 -29.19 26.27 19.08
C GLU A 159 -29.74 27.31 18.11
N ASN A 160 -28.85 28.09 17.49
CA ASN A 160 -29.22 29.15 16.56
C ASN A 160 -29.19 28.71 15.08
N LYS A 161 -28.85 27.45 14.80
CA LYS A 161 -28.72 26.87 13.45
C LYS A 161 -27.74 27.63 12.54
N ARG A 162 -26.66 28.17 13.12
CA ARG A 162 -25.65 28.95 12.38
C ARG A 162 -24.42 28.11 12.12
N LEU A 163 -23.90 28.22 10.90
CA LEU A 163 -22.67 27.53 10.48
C LEU A 163 -21.64 28.56 10.06
N SER A 164 -20.40 28.37 10.49
CA SER A 164 -19.26 29.19 10.11
C SER A 164 -18.02 28.33 9.96
N TYR A 165 -17.02 28.82 9.23
CA TYR A 165 -15.76 28.11 9.09
C TYR A 165 -14.56 29.04 9.00
N TYR A 166 -13.40 28.53 9.39
CA TYR A 166 -12.13 29.21 9.21
C TYR A 166 -11.59 28.92 7.81
N LYS A 167 -11.68 29.91 6.91
CA LYS A 167 -11.24 29.79 5.53
C LYS A 167 -9.73 29.66 5.43
N THR A 168 -9.00 30.41 6.25
CA THR A 168 -7.54 30.29 6.40
C THR A 168 -7.17 30.29 7.87
N VAL A 169 -6.16 29.49 8.24
CA VAL A 169 -5.58 29.46 9.60
C VAL A 169 -4.08 29.36 9.49
N LYS A 170 -3.33 30.24 10.17
CA LYS A 170 -1.88 30.16 10.29
C LYS A 170 -1.50 29.69 11.68
N ILE A 171 -0.61 28.71 11.76
CA ILE A 171 -0.08 28.23 13.03
C ILE A 171 1.44 28.24 13.04
N LYS A 172 2.03 28.46 14.22
CA LYS A 172 3.44 28.23 14.51
C LYS A 172 3.60 26.84 15.11
N ILE A 173 4.53 26.06 14.58
CA ILE A 173 5.02 24.83 15.20
C ILE A 173 6.34 25.18 15.88
N SER A 174 6.39 25.08 17.20
CA SER A 174 7.60 25.31 18.00
C SER A 174 8.14 24.00 18.56
N TYR A 175 9.46 23.90 18.71
CA TYR A 175 10.13 22.72 19.29
C TYR A 175 11.47 23.08 19.93
N GLU A 176 11.95 22.20 20.81
CA GLU A 176 13.27 22.26 21.43
C GLU A 176 14.14 21.09 20.93
N PRO A 177 15.43 21.31 20.59
CA PRO A 177 16.34 20.20 20.28
C PRO A 177 16.70 19.41 21.56
N LYS A 178 16.88 18.08 21.44
CA LYS A 178 17.36 17.22 22.54
C LYS A 178 18.64 17.79 23.17
N LYS A 179 18.73 17.87 24.50
CA LYS A 179 19.92 18.41 25.20
C LYS A 179 21.25 17.75 24.81
N THR A 180 21.24 16.50 24.36
CA THR A 180 22.43 15.77 23.89
C THR A 180 22.87 16.16 22.47
N SER A 181 21.98 16.69 21.62
CA SER A 181 22.33 17.13 20.26
C SER A 181 23.02 18.50 20.24
N LEU A 182 22.80 19.35 21.25
CA LEU A 182 23.49 20.65 21.39
C LEU A 182 25.02 20.56 21.49
N LEU A 183 25.56 19.38 21.83
CA LEU A 183 27.00 19.12 21.99
C LEU A 183 27.64 18.36 20.81
N SER A 184 26.86 17.97 19.80
CA SER A 184 27.35 17.22 18.64
C SER A 184 26.83 17.83 17.34
N VAL A 185 27.70 18.03 16.34
CA VAL A 185 27.25 18.38 14.98
C VAL A 185 26.52 17.15 14.44
N SER A 186 25.19 17.11 14.56
CA SER A 186 24.39 16.01 14.05
C SER A 186 24.55 15.96 12.53
N LYS A 187 25.00 14.82 11.99
CA LYS A 187 24.90 14.58 10.55
C LYS A 187 23.42 14.58 10.16
N PRO A 188 23.03 15.20 9.03
CA PRO A 188 21.64 15.19 8.60
C PRO A 188 21.14 13.76 8.37
N VAL A 189 19.88 13.51 8.68
CA VAL A 189 19.27 12.17 8.59
C VAL A 189 18.82 11.89 7.14
N PRO A 190 19.25 10.79 6.50
CA PRO A 190 18.84 10.48 5.14
C PRO A 190 17.38 10.00 5.08
N ILE A 191 16.62 10.51 4.12
CA ILE A 191 15.22 10.14 3.87
C ILE A 191 14.94 10.04 2.37
N ASN A 192 14.09 9.08 1.99
CA ASN A 192 13.72 8.90 0.60
C ASN A 192 12.76 10.00 0.14
N LYS A 193 12.98 10.48 -1.08
CA LYS A 193 12.12 11.50 -1.69
C LYS A 193 10.66 11.07 -1.85
N GLN A 194 10.38 9.80 -2.11
CA GLN A 194 9.02 9.29 -2.24
C GLN A 194 8.28 9.32 -0.90
N ASP A 195 8.96 8.95 0.19
CA ASP A 195 8.38 8.94 1.54
C ASP A 195 8.05 10.36 2.02
N LEU A 196 8.76 11.37 1.52
CA LEU A 196 8.49 12.78 1.80
C LEU A 196 7.16 13.28 1.24
N GLU A 197 6.67 12.70 0.15
CA GLU A 197 5.52 13.23 -0.59
C GLU A 197 4.23 13.25 0.25
N LYS A 198 4.13 12.40 1.28
CA LYS A 198 2.98 12.32 2.19
C LYS A 198 2.93 13.41 3.27
N TYR A 199 3.96 14.25 3.39
CA TYR A 199 4.05 15.27 4.42
C TYR A 199 3.72 16.68 3.90
N TYR A 200 3.05 17.45 4.75
CA TYR A 200 2.56 18.78 4.43
C TYR A 200 3.67 19.76 4.04
N ASN A 201 4.75 19.77 4.81
CA ASN A 201 5.90 20.67 4.64
C ASN A 201 7.09 19.97 3.99
N LYS A 202 6.88 18.99 3.09
CA LYS A 202 7.94 18.19 2.42
C LYS A 202 9.11 19.00 1.87
N ASN A 203 8.85 20.18 1.30
CA ASN A 203 9.88 21.09 0.77
C ASN A 203 10.79 21.72 1.83
N GLY A 204 10.38 21.65 3.11
CA GLY A 204 11.11 22.15 4.27
C GLY A 204 12.08 21.13 4.89
N ALA A 205 12.12 19.89 4.39
CA ALA A 205 12.87 18.80 5.03
C ALA A 205 14.37 19.11 5.16
N THR A 206 14.99 19.72 4.14
CA THR A 206 16.42 20.09 4.17
C THR A 206 16.76 21.11 5.25
N GLN A 207 15.82 22.03 5.55
CA GLN A 207 15.96 23.02 6.62
C GLN A 207 15.75 22.40 8.01
N LEU A 208 15.18 21.20 8.07
CA LEU A 208 14.87 20.45 9.30
C LEU A 208 15.87 19.31 9.55
N ASN A 209 17.10 19.44 9.02
CA ASN A 209 18.22 18.51 9.24
C ASN A 209 18.04 17.12 8.59
N TYR A 210 17.37 17.06 7.44
CA TYR A 210 17.28 15.86 6.61
C TYR A 210 18.09 15.98 5.31
N THR A 211 18.66 14.87 4.83
CA THR A 211 19.22 14.75 3.47
C THR A 211 18.28 13.94 2.60
N ILE A 212 17.88 14.49 1.47
CA ILE A 212 17.02 13.80 0.51
C ILE A 212 17.88 12.87 -0.33
N ILE A 213 17.52 11.59 -0.34
CA ILE A 213 18.11 10.56 -1.20
C ILE A 213 17.07 10.07 -2.22
N GLU A 214 17.52 9.70 -3.41
CA GLU A 214 16.72 8.98 -4.40
C GLU A 214 16.82 7.48 -4.05
N SER A 215 15.68 6.82 -3.81
CA SER A 215 15.69 5.42 -3.37
C SER A 215 15.85 4.44 -4.53
N SER A 216 16.47 3.30 -4.24
CA SER A 216 16.16 2.02 -4.86
C SER A 216 15.30 1.25 -3.86
N SER A 217 14.00 1.51 -3.79
CA SER A 217 13.15 0.94 -2.75
C SER A 217 13.17 -0.59 -2.81
N SER A 218 13.73 -1.21 -1.79
CA SER A 218 13.73 -2.65 -1.63
C SER A 218 12.58 -3.02 -0.69
N THR A 219 11.65 -3.84 -1.16
CA THR A 219 10.50 -4.25 -0.34
C THR A 219 10.83 -5.56 0.36
N HIS A 220 10.75 -5.58 1.69
CA HIS A 220 11.11 -6.74 2.49
C HIS A 220 9.87 -7.54 2.92
N LEU A 221 9.98 -8.87 2.86
CA LEU A 221 9.02 -9.80 3.45
C LEU A 221 9.75 -10.68 4.47
N LEU A 222 9.50 -10.46 5.76
CA LEU A 222 9.95 -11.36 6.82
C LEU A 222 8.88 -12.41 7.08
N ILE A 223 9.29 -13.67 7.11
CA ILE A 223 8.44 -14.79 7.50
C ILE A 223 8.96 -15.37 8.81
N ILE A 224 8.15 -15.32 9.88
CA ILE A 224 8.49 -15.94 11.16
C ILE A 224 7.72 -17.25 11.28
N VAL A 225 8.44 -18.35 11.51
CA VAL A 225 7.88 -19.70 11.59
C VAL A 225 8.44 -20.48 12.79
N PRO A 226 7.76 -21.47 13.37
CA PRO A 226 8.41 -22.41 14.28
C PRO A 226 9.42 -23.29 13.53
N SER A 227 10.46 -23.73 14.23
CA SER A 227 11.53 -24.58 13.66
C SER A 227 11.01 -25.88 13.03
N SER A 228 9.84 -26.36 13.45
CA SER A 228 9.16 -27.52 12.87
C SER A 228 8.66 -27.29 11.43
N LEU A 229 8.44 -26.04 11.03
CA LEU A 229 7.91 -25.65 9.72
C LEU A 229 8.96 -25.06 8.77
N GLN A 230 10.16 -24.73 9.26
CA GLN A 230 11.18 -24.03 8.45
C GLN A 230 11.61 -24.80 7.19
N ASN A 231 11.55 -26.14 7.23
CA ASN A 231 12.01 -27.02 6.15
C ASN A 231 10.88 -27.47 5.21
N LEU A 232 9.69 -26.85 5.28
CA LEU A 232 8.62 -27.17 4.34
C LEU A 232 9.00 -26.76 2.92
N ASN A 233 8.83 -27.68 1.98
CA ASN A 233 9.12 -27.44 0.57
C ASN A 233 8.29 -26.25 0.02
N GLU A 234 7.02 -26.18 0.40
CA GLU A 234 6.11 -25.13 -0.07
C GLU A 234 6.41 -23.76 0.55
N LEU A 235 7.05 -23.72 1.72
CA LEU A 235 7.58 -22.47 2.27
C LEU A 235 8.74 -21.95 1.40
N ASN A 236 9.63 -22.84 0.95
CA ASN A 236 10.69 -22.46 0.02
C ASN A 236 10.16 -22.06 -1.37
N LEU A 237 9.14 -22.76 -1.89
CA LEU A 237 8.48 -22.37 -3.14
C LEU A 237 7.79 -21.01 -3.02
N PHE A 238 7.10 -20.76 -1.89
CA PHE A 238 6.49 -19.46 -1.61
C PHE A 238 7.54 -18.35 -1.53
N LYS A 239 8.67 -18.60 -0.86
CA LYS A 239 9.81 -17.69 -0.85
C LYS A 239 10.30 -17.35 -2.27
N GLN A 240 10.58 -18.37 -3.09
CA GLN A 240 11.05 -18.16 -4.46
C GLN A 240 10.04 -17.41 -5.32
N PHE A 241 8.75 -17.70 -5.14
CA PHE A 241 7.67 -16.98 -5.80
C PHE A 241 7.68 -15.50 -5.42
N LYS A 242 7.74 -15.17 -4.13
CA LYS A 242 7.82 -13.78 -3.65
C LYS A 242 9.10 -13.05 -4.08
N GLU A 243 10.24 -13.74 -4.09
CA GLU A 243 11.48 -13.19 -4.65
C GLU A 243 11.33 -12.86 -6.15
N SER A 244 10.60 -13.69 -6.91
CA SER A 244 10.31 -13.41 -8.33
C SER A 244 9.37 -12.21 -8.56
N GLU A 245 8.60 -11.84 -7.54
CA GLU A 245 7.74 -10.64 -7.55
C GLU A 245 8.51 -9.36 -7.15
N GLY A 246 9.77 -9.49 -6.72
CA GLY A 246 10.64 -8.38 -6.32
C GLY A 246 10.77 -8.17 -4.81
N TYR A 247 10.29 -9.10 -3.98
CA TYR A 247 10.46 -9.03 -2.53
C TYR A 247 11.81 -9.60 -2.08
N ASN A 248 12.46 -8.93 -1.13
CA ASN A 248 13.56 -9.52 -0.36
C ASN A 248 12.99 -10.38 0.76
N VAL A 249 13.02 -11.71 0.59
CA VAL A 249 12.37 -12.64 1.52
C VAL A 249 13.36 -13.24 2.52
N VAL A 250 13.07 -13.03 3.80
CA VAL A 250 13.84 -13.60 4.92
C VAL A 250 12.93 -14.53 5.73
N ILE A 251 13.41 -15.72 6.08
CA ILE A 251 12.71 -16.69 6.92
C ILE A 251 13.48 -16.82 8.22
N GLU A 252 12.79 -16.67 9.35
CA GLU A 252 13.37 -16.73 10.69
C GLU A 252 12.55 -17.66 11.59
N THR A 253 13.22 -18.28 12.55
CA THR A 253 12.54 -19.20 13.47
C THR A 253 12.13 -18.53 14.78
N THR A 254 11.03 -18.99 15.35
CA THR A 254 10.64 -18.58 16.71
C THR A 254 11.70 -18.96 17.74
N ASP A 255 12.39 -20.09 17.58
CA ASP A 255 13.39 -20.57 18.54
C ASP A 255 14.63 -19.66 18.56
N ASP A 256 15.09 -19.22 17.38
CA ASP A 256 16.20 -18.26 17.26
C ASP A 256 15.81 -16.90 17.85
N ILE A 257 14.61 -16.41 17.57
CA ILE A 257 14.11 -15.15 18.12
C ILE A 257 13.98 -15.24 19.65
N TYR A 258 13.36 -16.30 20.18
CA TYR A 258 13.10 -16.43 21.61
C TYR A 258 14.37 -16.65 22.45
N SER A 259 15.41 -17.22 21.84
CA SER A 259 16.71 -17.43 22.49
C SER A 259 17.64 -16.22 22.41
N THR A 260 17.50 -15.37 21.39
CA THR A 260 18.41 -14.22 21.16
C THR A 260 17.86 -12.88 21.64
N GLN A 261 16.53 -12.70 21.61
CA GLN A 261 15.92 -11.42 21.96
C GLN A 261 15.57 -11.33 23.44
N SER A 262 15.80 -10.14 24.00
CA SER A 262 15.26 -9.76 25.31
C SER A 262 13.81 -9.32 25.18
N GLY A 263 13.04 -9.53 26.25
CA GLY A 263 11.64 -9.16 26.37
C GLY A 263 10.99 -9.91 27.53
N PHE A 264 9.98 -9.32 28.15
CA PHE A 264 9.28 -9.92 29.29
C PHE A 264 8.46 -11.16 28.88
N ASP A 265 8.00 -11.22 27.64
CA ASP A 265 7.33 -12.38 27.05
C ASP A 265 7.67 -12.57 25.57
N ASN A 266 7.20 -13.68 24.98
CA ASN A 266 7.48 -14.01 23.58
C ASN A 266 6.91 -13.00 22.59
N VAL A 267 5.80 -12.33 22.92
CA VAL A 267 5.21 -11.30 22.08
C VAL A 267 6.16 -10.09 22.00
N GLU A 268 6.71 -9.64 23.13
CA GLU A 268 7.67 -8.54 23.13
C GLU A 268 9.01 -8.92 22.47
N LYS A 269 9.49 -10.15 22.67
CA LYS A 269 10.71 -10.64 21.99
C LYS A 269 10.60 -10.56 20.46
N ILE A 270 9.46 -10.97 19.90
CA ILE A 270 9.20 -10.80 18.46
C ILE A 270 9.19 -9.31 18.08
N ARG A 271 8.47 -8.45 18.83
CA ARG A 271 8.45 -7.01 18.52
C ARG A 271 9.83 -6.36 18.58
N ASN A 272 10.69 -6.79 19.51
CA ASN A 272 12.07 -6.31 19.62
C ASN A 272 12.94 -6.80 18.46
N TYR A 273 12.74 -8.04 18.00
CA TYR A 273 13.35 -8.51 16.75
C TYR A 273 12.95 -7.64 15.55
N LEU A 274 11.65 -7.35 15.41
CA LEU A 274 11.12 -6.53 14.32
C LEU A 274 11.69 -5.12 14.32
N LYS A 275 11.81 -4.48 15.50
CA LYS A 275 12.50 -3.19 15.66
C LYS A 275 13.94 -3.25 15.14
N SER A 276 14.67 -4.32 15.45
CA SER A 276 16.05 -4.50 14.97
C SER A 276 16.11 -4.60 13.45
N LYS A 277 15.21 -5.37 12.82
CA LYS A 277 15.15 -5.54 11.36
C LYS A 277 14.66 -4.31 10.62
N TYR A 278 13.66 -3.62 11.14
CA TYR A 278 13.17 -2.37 10.58
C TYR A 278 14.31 -1.33 10.51
N SER A 279 15.09 -1.20 11.59
CA SER A 279 16.28 -0.34 11.62
C SER A 279 17.40 -0.81 10.68
N GLU A 280 17.67 -2.13 10.61
CA GLU A 280 18.70 -2.72 9.74
C GLU A 280 18.40 -2.48 8.24
N TRP A 281 17.13 -2.59 7.85
CA TRP A 281 16.69 -2.46 6.46
C TRP A 281 16.33 -1.04 6.04
N GLY A 282 16.68 -0.04 6.86
CA GLY A 282 16.52 1.37 6.50
C GLY A 282 15.08 1.88 6.54
N ASN A 283 14.17 1.17 7.22
CA ASN A 283 12.77 1.53 7.41
C ASN A 283 11.95 1.64 6.10
N GLU A 284 12.27 0.80 5.11
CA GLU A 284 11.50 0.70 3.85
C GLU A 284 10.26 -0.19 4.01
N HIS A 285 9.41 -0.29 2.97
CA HIS A 285 8.18 -1.09 2.98
C HIS A 285 8.44 -2.53 3.46
N PHE A 286 7.99 -2.82 4.68
CA PHE A 286 8.28 -4.05 5.40
C PHE A 286 6.96 -4.79 5.70
N TYR A 287 6.84 -5.98 5.13
CA TYR A 287 5.77 -6.95 5.39
C TYR A 287 6.23 -8.05 6.34
N LEU A 288 5.32 -8.49 7.22
CA LEU A 288 5.53 -9.59 8.15
C LEU A 288 4.48 -10.68 7.95
N LEU A 289 4.91 -11.89 7.63
CA LEU A 289 4.06 -13.08 7.62
C LEU A 289 4.38 -13.96 8.84
N LEU A 290 3.42 -14.11 9.74
CA LEU A 290 3.50 -14.98 10.91
C LEU A 290 2.90 -16.35 10.59
N ILE A 291 3.69 -17.43 10.59
CA ILE A 291 3.18 -18.79 10.38
C ILE A 291 3.32 -19.58 11.67
N GLY A 292 2.22 -19.80 12.37
CA GLY A 292 2.20 -20.52 13.64
C GLY A 292 0.94 -20.22 14.45
N SER A 293 0.60 -21.13 15.38
CA SER A 293 -0.61 -20.99 16.19
C SER A 293 -0.56 -19.73 17.06
N PRO A 294 -1.61 -18.89 17.05
CA PRO A 294 -1.71 -17.75 17.95
C PRO A 294 -2.09 -18.16 19.37
N TYR A 295 -2.71 -19.33 19.58
CA TYR A 295 -3.31 -19.68 20.85
C TYR A 295 -2.78 -20.98 21.44
N ASN A 296 -2.50 -20.95 22.74
CA ASN A 296 -2.32 -22.15 23.55
C ASN A 296 -2.89 -21.89 24.95
N LYS A 297 -3.93 -22.64 25.30
CA LYS A 297 -4.63 -22.50 26.57
C LYS A 297 -3.72 -22.62 27.80
N SER A 298 -2.72 -23.51 27.77
CA SER A 298 -1.82 -23.75 28.90
C SER A 298 -0.83 -22.62 29.13
N ASN A 299 -0.54 -21.83 28.10
CA ASN A 299 0.42 -20.72 28.14
C ASN A 299 -0.26 -19.35 28.12
N ARG A 300 -1.59 -19.30 28.03
CA ARG A 300 -2.36 -18.05 28.01
C ARG A 300 -2.15 -17.28 29.31
N THR A 301 -1.96 -15.98 29.19
CA THR A 301 -1.91 -15.04 30.32
C THR A 301 -2.94 -13.93 30.14
N ASN A 302 -3.03 -12.98 31.06
CA ASN A 302 -3.75 -11.72 30.82
C ASN A 302 -3.04 -10.84 29.78
N LYS A 303 -1.78 -11.11 29.44
CA LYS A 303 -1.00 -10.29 28.49
C LYS A 303 -0.98 -10.86 27.07
N SER A 304 -1.17 -12.17 26.90
CA SER A 304 -1.07 -12.80 25.58
C SER A 304 -1.84 -14.11 25.47
N THR A 305 -2.15 -14.48 24.22
CA THR A 305 -2.87 -15.72 23.85
C THR A 305 -2.03 -16.99 24.01
N GLY A 306 -0.72 -16.88 24.25
CA GLY A 306 0.16 -18.00 24.65
C GLY A 306 0.57 -19.00 23.56
N GLY A 307 0.13 -18.83 22.30
CA GLY A 307 0.49 -19.74 21.20
C GLY A 307 1.98 -19.78 20.85
N THR A 308 2.31 -20.58 19.84
CA THR A 308 3.66 -20.68 19.26
C THR A 308 4.16 -19.32 18.76
N ILE A 309 3.27 -18.54 18.14
CA ILE A 309 3.45 -17.13 17.82
C ILE A 309 2.26 -16.36 18.40
N PRO A 310 2.31 -15.95 19.68
CA PRO A 310 1.16 -15.39 20.37
C PRO A 310 0.70 -14.03 19.81
N MET A 311 -0.54 -13.63 20.09
CA MET A 311 -1.04 -12.27 19.93
C MET A 311 -0.96 -11.53 21.28
N ARG A 312 -0.83 -10.20 21.22
CA ARG A 312 -0.96 -9.34 22.41
C ARG A 312 -2.44 -9.22 22.77
N TYR A 313 -2.79 -9.37 24.05
CA TYR A 313 -4.08 -8.88 24.54
C TYR A 313 -4.00 -7.40 24.83
N CYS A 314 -4.92 -6.63 24.24
CA CYS A 314 -5.13 -5.22 24.53
C CYS A 314 -6.47 -4.98 25.24
N TYR A 315 -6.57 -3.84 25.92
CA TYR A 315 -7.68 -3.47 26.80
C TYR A 315 -8.16 -2.03 26.51
N PRO A 316 -8.78 -1.74 25.36
CA PRO A 316 -9.18 -0.38 25.02
C PRO A 316 -10.07 0.31 26.05
N ASP A 317 -10.91 -0.43 26.76
CA ASP A 317 -11.70 0.10 27.86
C ASP A 317 -10.89 -0.02 29.16
N PRO A 318 -10.31 1.08 29.68
CA PRO A 318 -9.45 1.05 30.87
C PRO A 318 -10.21 0.64 32.15
N ASN A 319 -11.55 0.63 32.09
CA ASN A 319 -12.37 0.22 33.23
C ASN A 319 -12.76 -1.27 33.17
N ASN A 320 -12.31 -2.01 32.16
CA ASN A 320 -12.69 -3.40 31.96
C ASN A 320 -11.49 -4.30 31.67
N HIS A 321 -10.90 -4.85 32.73
CA HIS A 321 -9.78 -5.82 32.66
C HIS A 321 -10.20 -7.27 32.95
N LYS A 322 -11.49 -7.57 32.82
CA LYS A 322 -12.04 -8.88 33.20
C LYS A 322 -11.70 -9.98 32.19
N ASP A 323 -11.53 -11.20 32.71
CA ASP A 323 -11.46 -12.45 31.94
C ASP A 323 -12.80 -13.19 32.02
N GLY A 324 -13.72 -12.86 31.11
CA GLY A 324 -15.08 -13.42 31.09
C GLY A 324 -15.30 -14.32 29.89
N PHE A 325 -14.65 -15.48 29.89
CA PHE A 325 -14.84 -16.46 28.82
C PHE A 325 -16.04 -17.37 29.10
N PHE A 326 -17.26 -16.92 28.78
CA PHE A 326 -18.44 -17.80 28.65
C PHE A 326 -19.33 -17.29 27.52
N PHE A 327 -19.54 -18.12 26.48
CA PHE A 327 -20.33 -17.80 25.28
C PHE A 327 -21.69 -17.16 25.59
N PHE A 328 -22.42 -17.72 26.55
CA PHE A 328 -23.73 -17.20 26.98
C PHE A 328 -23.63 -15.83 27.65
N ASN A 329 -22.50 -15.54 28.31
CA ASN A 329 -22.25 -14.26 28.96
C ASN A 329 -21.69 -13.21 28.00
N LEU A 330 -21.04 -13.55 26.89
CA LEU A 330 -20.45 -12.57 25.97
C LEU A 330 -21.49 -11.84 25.11
N LEU A 331 -22.53 -12.53 24.63
CA LEU A 331 -23.65 -11.90 23.91
C LEU A 331 -24.54 -11.07 24.85
N TYR A 332 -24.85 -11.57 26.05
CA TYR A 332 -25.74 -10.91 27.00
C TYR A 332 -25.06 -9.93 27.97
N TYR A 333 -23.75 -10.04 28.17
CA TYR A 333 -22.94 -9.22 29.09
C TYR A 333 -21.52 -8.95 28.52
N PRO A 334 -21.38 -8.09 27.49
CA PRO A 334 -20.13 -7.84 26.75
C PRO A 334 -19.03 -7.22 27.62
N ASN A 335 -19.38 -6.68 28.79
CA ASN A 335 -18.44 -6.13 29.77
C ASN A 335 -17.78 -7.22 30.64
N ASN A 336 -17.87 -8.49 30.23
CA ASN A 336 -17.29 -9.60 30.97
C ASN A 336 -15.91 -9.98 30.46
N ASP A 337 -15.57 -9.75 29.18
CA ASP A 337 -14.20 -9.93 28.67
C ASP A 337 -13.68 -8.60 28.12
N GLY A 338 -12.66 -8.05 28.75
CA GLY A 338 -11.99 -6.82 28.32
C GLY A 338 -10.90 -7.03 27.26
N ARG A 339 -10.52 -8.30 27.02
CA ARG A 339 -9.35 -8.63 26.21
C ARG A 339 -9.68 -8.65 24.74
N ILE A 340 -8.83 -7.98 23.96
CA ILE A 340 -8.85 -8.03 22.51
C ILE A 340 -7.48 -8.53 22.02
N PRO A 341 -7.39 -9.76 21.49
CA PRO A 341 -6.17 -10.25 20.88
C PRO A 341 -5.95 -9.54 19.54
N THR A 342 -4.74 -9.03 19.32
CA THR A 342 -4.43 -8.24 18.14
C THR A 342 -2.99 -8.46 17.63
N ASP A 343 -2.82 -8.43 16.30
CA ASP A 343 -1.50 -8.34 15.66
C ASP A 343 -1.06 -6.88 15.42
N TYR A 344 -1.88 -5.88 15.75
CA TYR A 344 -1.49 -4.46 15.62
C TYR A 344 -0.26 -4.12 16.48
N TYR A 345 -0.05 -4.84 17.58
CA TYR A 345 1.15 -4.74 18.42
C TYR A 345 2.45 -5.01 17.65
N TYR A 346 2.40 -5.88 16.64
CA TYR A 346 3.54 -6.15 15.75
C TYR A 346 3.66 -5.12 14.64
N ALA A 347 2.55 -4.52 14.21
CA ALA A 347 2.52 -3.52 13.14
C ALA A 347 3.07 -2.15 13.56
N ASN A 348 2.95 -1.80 14.84
CA ASN A 348 3.48 -0.55 15.39
C ASN A 348 4.70 -0.84 16.28
N LEU A 349 5.87 -0.40 15.83
CA LEU A 349 7.17 -0.63 16.46
C LEU A 349 7.58 0.58 17.32
N SER A 350 7.08 1.78 17.06
CA SER A 350 7.43 2.99 17.83
C SER A 350 6.64 3.20 19.13
N GLY A 351 5.46 2.58 19.28
CA GLY A 351 4.52 2.96 20.34
C GLY A 351 4.86 2.42 21.73
N PHE A 352 4.43 3.16 22.74
CA PHE A 352 4.36 2.70 24.13
C PHE A 352 2.99 2.09 24.37
N TRP A 353 2.94 0.76 24.44
CA TRP A 353 1.69 0.02 24.52
C TRP A 353 1.22 -0.25 25.96
N ASP A 354 2.07 -0.01 26.96
CA ASP A 354 1.83 -0.19 28.41
C ASP A 354 2.67 0.90 29.09
N LYS A 355 2.14 2.12 29.11
CA LYS A 355 2.88 3.35 29.42
C LYS A 355 3.03 3.55 30.92
N ASP A 356 2.01 3.16 31.68
CA ASP A 356 2.02 3.21 33.14
C ASP A 356 2.57 1.93 33.79
N ASN A 357 2.85 0.90 32.96
CA ASN A 357 3.52 -0.35 33.33
C ASN A 357 2.68 -1.18 34.31
N ASP A 358 1.37 -1.19 34.14
CA ASP A 358 0.43 -1.97 34.94
C ASP A 358 0.15 -3.37 34.33
N GLY A 359 0.55 -3.57 33.08
CA GLY A 359 0.46 -4.84 32.36
C GLY A 359 -0.82 -5.06 31.58
N TYR A 360 -1.71 -4.07 31.50
CA TYR A 360 -2.74 -3.95 30.49
C TYR A 360 -2.21 -3.09 29.34
N PHE A 361 -2.49 -3.51 28.11
CA PHE A 361 -1.87 -2.89 26.94
C PHE A 361 -2.93 -2.17 26.11
N GLY A 362 -2.62 -0.98 25.62
CA GLY A 362 -3.44 -0.25 24.66
C GLY A 362 -4.71 0.33 25.28
N GLU A 363 -4.64 0.79 26.53
CA GLU A 363 -5.75 1.45 27.22
C GLU A 363 -6.04 2.86 26.67
N TYR A 364 -7.31 3.11 26.35
CA TYR A 364 -7.76 4.38 25.80
C TYR A 364 -7.61 5.51 26.84
N GLY A 365 -6.78 6.50 26.51
CA GLY A 365 -6.55 7.68 27.36
C GLY A 365 -5.47 7.51 28.42
N GLU A 366 -4.97 6.29 28.64
CA GLU A 366 -3.95 5.99 29.66
C GLU A 366 -2.60 5.63 29.00
N ASP A 367 -2.59 4.61 28.12
CA ASP A 367 -1.37 4.12 27.48
C ASP A 367 -0.95 4.89 26.24
N VAL A 368 -1.90 5.07 25.33
CA VAL A 368 -1.62 5.63 24.02
C VAL A 368 -2.27 7.01 23.96
N THR A 369 -1.45 8.05 23.93
CA THR A 369 -1.97 9.37 23.52
C THR A 369 -2.37 9.29 22.05
N VAL A 370 -3.34 10.09 21.59
CA VAL A 370 -3.92 10.08 20.23
C VAL A 370 -2.89 10.42 19.14
N VAL A 371 -1.86 9.59 18.95
CA VAL A 371 -1.02 9.32 17.77
C VAL A 371 0.06 8.35 18.22
N ASP A 372 -0.22 7.05 18.08
CA ASP A 372 0.72 6.13 17.46
C ASP A 372 0.03 4.90 16.83
N PHE A 373 -0.99 5.14 15.99
CA PHE A 373 -1.58 4.09 15.15
C PHE A 373 -0.93 4.01 13.78
N VAL A 374 0.15 4.75 13.51
CA VAL A 374 0.82 4.63 12.22
C VAL A 374 1.46 3.24 12.17
N PRO A 375 1.10 2.40 11.18
CA PRO A 375 1.76 1.11 11.01
C PRO A 375 3.18 1.37 10.52
N ASP A 376 4.17 0.83 11.22
CA ASP A 376 5.55 0.75 10.73
C ASP A 376 5.68 -0.39 9.71
N ILE A 377 4.95 -1.49 9.93
CA ILE A 377 4.98 -2.69 9.10
C ILE A 377 3.57 -3.24 8.86
N TYR A 378 3.41 -4.05 7.81
CA TYR A 378 2.14 -4.68 7.44
C TYR A 378 2.14 -6.17 7.78
N VAL A 379 1.24 -6.60 8.66
CA VAL A 379 1.26 -7.97 9.22
C VAL A 379 0.15 -8.84 8.63
N GLY A 380 0.48 -10.08 8.31
CA GLY A 380 -0.49 -11.15 8.02
C GLY A 380 -0.09 -12.43 8.74
N ARG A 381 -1.03 -13.37 8.86
CA ARG A 381 -0.87 -14.57 9.68
C ARG A 381 -1.44 -15.82 9.03
N ILE A 382 -0.70 -16.93 9.08
CA ILE A 382 -1.20 -18.29 8.88
C ILE A 382 -1.25 -18.96 10.26
N PRO A 383 -2.43 -19.02 10.92
CA PRO A 383 -2.55 -19.29 12.36
C PRO A 383 -2.50 -20.79 12.71
N PHE A 384 -1.57 -21.55 12.12
CA PHE A 384 -1.50 -23.01 12.29
C PHE A 384 -0.06 -23.51 12.44
N ASP A 385 0.12 -24.51 13.30
CA ASP A 385 1.38 -25.25 13.45
C ASP A 385 1.41 -26.55 12.63
N ASP A 386 0.28 -26.96 12.04
CA ASP A 386 0.17 -28.20 11.26
C ASP A 386 0.80 -28.02 9.86
N PRO A 387 1.86 -28.79 9.52
CA PRO A 387 2.54 -28.71 8.24
C PRO A 387 1.62 -28.84 7.02
N SER A 388 0.64 -29.75 7.08
CA SER A 388 -0.25 -30.05 5.96
C SER A 388 -1.27 -28.93 5.73
N ILE A 389 -1.64 -28.20 6.77
CA ILE A 389 -2.53 -27.04 6.67
C ILE A 389 -1.75 -25.85 6.12
N VAL A 390 -0.56 -25.58 6.65
CA VAL A 390 0.31 -24.49 6.20
C VAL A 390 0.65 -24.65 4.72
N GLN A 391 1.03 -25.86 4.30
CA GLN A 391 1.28 -26.20 2.90
C GLN A 391 0.12 -25.79 1.98
N LYS A 392 -1.10 -26.20 2.33
CA LYS A 392 -2.31 -25.89 1.54
C LYS A 392 -2.56 -24.39 1.45
N ILE A 393 -2.33 -23.65 2.53
CA ILE A 393 -2.56 -22.20 2.56
C ILE A 393 -1.55 -21.48 1.67
N LEU A 394 -0.25 -21.83 1.76
CA LEU A 394 0.79 -21.24 0.92
C LEU A 394 0.54 -21.51 -0.57
N VAL A 395 0.17 -22.73 -0.95
CA VAL A 395 -0.19 -23.07 -2.33
C VAL A 395 -1.36 -22.22 -2.81
N LYS A 396 -2.44 -22.13 -2.03
CA LYS A 396 -3.62 -21.31 -2.39
C LYS A 396 -3.32 -19.83 -2.51
N SER A 397 -2.36 -19.31 -1.73
CA SER A 397 -1.89 -17.93 -1.83
C SER A 397 -1.22 -17.68 -3.18
N MET A 398 -0.27 -18.55 -3.58
CA MET A 398 0.42 -18.47 -4.88
C MET A 398 -0.55 -18.66 -6.06
N GLU A 399 -1.41 -19.67 -5.99
CA GLU A 399 -2.44 -19.94 -7.02
C GLU A 399 -3.39 -18.76 -7.18
N PHE A 400 -3.71 -18.05 -6.09
CA PHE A 400 -4.49 -16.83 -6.18
C PHE A 400 -3.74 -15.80 -7.02
N GLU A 401 -2.53 -15.41 -6.66
CA GLU A 401 -1.81 -14.32 -7.35
C GLU A 401 -1.41 -14.65 -8.79
N GLN A 402 -1.20 -15.92 -9.10
CA GLN A 402 -0.92 -16.38 -10.46
C GLN A 402 -2.18 -16.40 -11.36
N ARG A 403 -3.38 -16.37 -10.78
CA ARG A 403 -4.64 -16.39 -11.54
C ARG A 403 -4.90 -15.03 -12.20
N MET A 404 -4.84 -15.00 -13.53
CA MET A 404 -5.01 -13.78 -14.33
C MET A 404 -6.47 -13.37 -14.59
N THR A 405 -7.43 -14.28 -14.38
CA THR A 405 -8.86 -14.05 -14.69
C THR A 405 -9.70 -13.90 -13.41
N ASP A 406 -10.89 -13.28 -13.58
CA ASP A 406 -11.96 -13.24 -12.57
C ASP A 406 -11.60 -12.49 -11.27
N LYS A 407 -10.49 -11.73 -11.26
CA LYS A 407 -10.06 -10.88 -10.14
C LYS A 407 -10.96 -9.67 -9.93
N LYS A 408 -11.55 -9.16 -11.01
CA LYS A 408 -12.58 -8.12 -11.00
C LYS A 408 -14.00 -8.70 -10.87
N SER A 409 -14.16 -9.67 -9.98
CA SER A 409 -15.45 -10.29 -9.65
C SER A 409 -15.62 -10.31 -8.14
N VAL A 410 -16.76 -9.81 -7.66
CA VAL A 410 -17.06 -9.67 -6.23
C VAL A 410 -18.35 -10.40 -5.90
N LEU A 411 -18.35 -11.16 -4.81
CA LEU A 411 -19.56 -11.68 -4.17
C LEU A 411 -19.82 -10.90 -2.89
N PHE A 412 -21.01 -10.32 -2.77
CA PHE A 412 -21.44 -9.63 -1.56
C PHE A 412 -22.68 -10.26 -0.93
N ALA A 413 -22.71 -10.27 0.40
CA ALA A 413 -23.90 -10.59 1.19
C ALA A 413 -24.24 -9.45 2.18
N GLY A 414 -25.43 -8.87 2.03
CA GLY A 414 -25.94 -7.81 2.90
C GLY A 414 -27.09 -8.31 3.76
N ALA A 415 -26.84 -8.57 5.04
CA ALA A 415 -27.87 -8.97 5.99
C ALA A 415 -28.49 -7.75 6.70
N ILE A 416 -29.69 -7.92 7.26
CA ILE A 416 -30.28 -6.91 8.14
C ILE A 416 -29.57 -6.94 9.51
N MET A 417 -28.97 -5.82 9.91
CA MET A 417 -28.29 -5.69 11.20
C MET A 417 -29.28 -5.39 12.31
N ASN A 418 -30.28 -4.53 12.07
CA ASN A 418 -31.40 -4.29 12.99
C ASN A 418 -32.60 -3.71 12.24
N PHE A 419 -33.79 -3.86 12.82
CA PHE A 419 -35.04 -3.30 12.29
C PHE A 419 -35.34 -1.92 12.88
N THR A 420 -36.25 -1.17 12.24
CA THR A 420 -36.64 0.18 12.68
C THR A 420 -37.25 0.18 14.08
N ARG A 421 -38.02 -0.87 14.41
CA ARG A 421 -38.70 -1.02 15.69
C ARG A 421 -38.22 -2.28 16.39
N ASP A 422 -36.93 -2.36 16.68
CA ASP A 422 -36.29 -3.51 17.32
C ASP A 422 -35.99 -3.24 18.81
N VAL A 423 -36.48 -4.11 19.70
CA VAL A 423 -36.29 -4.00 21.16
C VAL A 423 -35.48 -5.15 21.77
N ARG A 424 -34.57 -5.78 21.01
CA ARG A 424 -33.63 -6.79 21.54
C ARG A 424 -32.71 -6.29 22.66
N ALA A 425 -32.67 -4.99 22.94
CA ALA A 425 -32.04 -4.42 24.13
C ALA A 425 -33.01 -4.50 25.34
N LEU A 426 -32.85 -5.51 26.21
CA LEU A 426 -33.62 -5.57 27.46
C LEU A 426 -32.94 -4.85 28.63
N LYS A 427 -33.79 -4.17 29.42
CA LYS A 427 -33.63 -3.63 30.80
C LYS A 427 -33.34 -2.14 31.03
N GLU A 428 -33.65 -1.25 30.10
CA GLU A 428 -33.89 0.15 30.50
C GLU A 428 -35.27 0.60 30.03
N ASP A 429 -36.00 1.29 30.91
CA ASP A 429 -37.41 1.69 30.79
C ASP A 429 -37.70 2.71 29.66
N LYS A 430 -36.91 2.70 28.58
CA LYS A 430 -37.02 3.61 27.43
C LYS A 430 -36.83 2.83 26.12
N ILE A 431 -37.95 2.57 25.44
CA ILE A 431 -37.94 2.08 24.05
C ILE A 431 -37.20 3.12 23.21
N THR A 432 -35.97 2.81 22.79
CA THR A 432 -35.20 3.64 21.86
C THR A 432 -35.25 2.96 20.49
N PHE A 433 -36.11 3.45 19.60
CA PHE A 433 -36.19 2.94 18.24
C PHE A 433 -34.92 3.30 17.45
N LYS A 434 -34.34 2.31 16.77
CA LYS A 434 -33.14 2.47 15.92
C LYS A 434 -33.57 2.71 14.48
N PRO A 435 -32.86 3.50 13.66
CA PRO A 435 -33.05 3.40 12.21
C PRO A 435 -32.72 1.97 11.76
N LYS A 436 -33.48 1.42 10.81
CA LYS A 436 -33.14 0.14 10.17
C LYS A 436 -31.73 0.22 9.59
N THR A 437 -30.97 -0.84 9.80
CA THR A 437 -29.63 -0.96 9.24
C THR A 437 -29.62 -2.16 8.29
N ASP A 438 -29.63 -1.85 7.00
CA ASP A 438 -29.65 -2.84 5.93
C ASP A 438 -28.26 -2.93 5.30
N GLY A 439 -27.61 -4.10 5.42
CA GLY A 439 -26.29 -4.34 4.85
C GLY A 439 -26.23 -4.19 3.34
N ALA A 440 -27.36 -4.28 2.63
CA ALA A 440 -27.43 -4.00 1.20
C ALA A 440 -26.97 -2.57 0.86
N ILE A 441 -27.20 -1.60 1.74
CA ILE A 441 -26.81 -0.19 1.51
C ILE A 441 -25.30 -0.06 1.35
N ALA A 442 -24.50 -0.75 2.18
CA ALA A 442 -23.04 -0.73 2.06
C ALA A 442 -22.55 -1.25 0.71
N ILE A 443 -23.21 -2.28 0.19
CA ILE A 443 -22.87 -2.90 -1.08
C ILE A 443 -23.23 -1.99 -2.26
N GLU A 444 -24.41 -1.37 -2.24
CA GLU A 444 -24.83 -0.39 -3.26
C GLU A 444 -23.91 0.84 -3.27
N VAL A 445 -23.46 1.29 -2.10
CA VAL A 445 -22.51 2.40 -1.96
C VAL A 445 -21.15 2.03 -2.55
N MET A 446 -20.59 0.86 -2.22
CA MET A 446 -19.32 0.41 -2.80
C MET A 446 -19.39 0.22 -4.32
N GLU A 447 -20.50 -0.34 -4.83
CA GLU A 447 -20.72 -0.46 -6.27
C GLU A 447 -20.65 0.90 -6.96
N LYS A 448 -21.44 1.84 -6.46
CA LYS A 448 -21.60 3.17 -7.04
C LYS A 448 -20.33 4.00 -6.94
N ASP A 449 -19.65 3.95 -5.80
CA ASP A 449 -18.56 4.88 -5.51
C ASP A 449 -17.26 4.51 -6.24
N PHE A 450 -16.97 3.23 -6.44
CA PHE A 450 -15.69 2.83 -7.05
C PHE A 450 -15.70 1.50 -7.83
N LEU A 451 -16.49 0.48 -7.46
CA LEU A 451 -16.35 -0.83 -8.10
C LEU A 451 -16.82 -0.83 -9.56
N LYS A 452 -17.97 -0.22 -9.85
CA LYS A 452 -18.52 -0.19 -11.21
C LYS A 452 -17.61 0.58 -12.17
N ASP A 453 -17.14 1.75 -11.75
CA ASP A 453 -16.26 2.60 -12.54
C ASP A 453 -14.87 1.96 -12.74
N ASN A 454 -14.43 1.10 -11.80
CA ASN A 454 -13.20 0.31 -11.92
C ASN A 454 -13.37 -1.02 -12.69
N GLY A 455 -14.56 -1.28 -13.25
CA GLY A 455 -14.84 -2.43 -14.12
C GLY A 455 -15.05 -3.75 -13.40
N TYR A 456 -15.51 -3.72 -12.15
CA TYR A 456 -15.86 -4.94 -11.39
C TYR A 456 -17.24 -5.47 -11.77
N SER A 457 -17.32 -6.79 -11.89
CA SER A 457 -18.59 -7.53 -11.88
C SER A 457 -18.96 -7.87 -10.42
N ILE A 458 -20.24 -7.73 -10.08
CA ILE A 458 -20.70 -7.86 -8.70
C ILE A 458 -21.90 -8.82 -8.68
N THR A 459 -21.83 -9.82 -7.80
CA THR A 459 -22.95 -10.73 -7.47
C THR A 459 -23.44 -10.39 -6.06
N LYS A 460 -24.72 -10.08 -5.92
CA LYS A 460 -25.31 -9.52 -4.69
C LYS A 460 -26.37 -10.44 -4.09
N LEU A 461 -26.23 -10.69 -2.79
CA LEU A 461 -27.20 -11.43 -2.00
C LEU A 461 -27.77 -10.56 -0.88
N TYR A 462 -29.06 -10.23 -0.95
CA TYR A 462 -29.75 -9.40 0.05
C TYR A 462 -30.84 -10.18 0.78
N GLU A 463 -31.16 -9.75 2.01
CA GLU A 463 -32.23 -10.35 2.81
C GLU A 463 -33.59 -10.24 2.10
N ALA A 464 -34.22 -11.37 1.80
CA ALA A 464 -35.47 -11.47 1.06
C ALA A 464 -36.65 -11.97 1.92
N GLU A 465 -36.38 -12.42 3.15
CA GLU A 465 -37.34 -13.02 4.05
C GLU A 465 -37.73 -12.07 5.20
N GLY A 466 -38.90 -12.34 5.79
CA GLY A 466 -39.39 -11.64 6.98
C GLY A 466 -40.24 -10.43 6.67
N LYS A 467 -40.81 -9.84 7.73
CA LYS A 467 -41.76 -8.71 7.64
C LYS A 467 -41.12 -7.38 7.22
N ASP A 468 -39.81 -7.24 7.42
CA ASP A 468 -39.04 -6.02 7.15
C ASP A 468 -37.74 -6.38 6.41
N ALA A 469 -37.89 -7.17 5.33
CA ALA A 469 -36.81 -7.59 4.43
C ALA A 469 -36.10 -6.39 3.76
N SER A 470 -34.99 -6.64 3.06
CA SER A 470 -34.25 -5.57 2.38
C SER A 470 -35.09 -4.93 1.26
N GLU A 471 -35.16 -3.60 1.25
CA GLU A 471 -35.82 -2.86 0.16
C GLU A 471 -35.03 -2.94 -1.15
N TYR A 472 -33.75 -3.31 -1.07
CA TYR A 472 -32.87 -3.47 -2.22
C TYR A 472 -32.95 -4.86 -2.85
N TYR A 473 -33.58 -5.85 -2.18
CA TYR A 473 -33.68 -7.21 -2.70
C TYR A 473 -34.29 -7.23 -4.12
N ASN A 474 -35.37 -6.48 -4.33
CA ASN A 474 -35.97 -6.28 -5.64
C ASN A 474 -36.04 -4.76 -5.91
N PRO A 475 -35.29 -4.22 -6.88
CA PRO A 475 -34.76 -4.92 -8.06
C PRO A 475 -33.24 -5.20 -8.07
N ASN A 476 -32.47 -4.92 -7.01
CA ASN A 476 -31.01 -4.84 -7.11
C ASN A 476 -30.25 -6.13 -6.79
N SER A 477 -30.86 -7.14 -6.17
CA SER A 477 -30.19 -8.39 -5.78
C SER A 477 -30.25 -9.46 -6.86
N ASP A 478 -29.17 -10.23 -7.02
CA ASP A 478 -29.16 -11.41 -7.91
C ASP A 478 -29.79 -12.65 -7.25
N TYR A 479 -29.61 -12.83 -5.94
CA TYR A 479 -30.17 -13.97 -5.20
C TYR A 479 -30.61 -13.55 -3.80
N ALA A 480 -31.63 -14.23 -3.26
CA ALA A 480 -31.96 -14.11 -1.85
C ALA A 480 -30.77 -14.58 -0.98
N LEU A 481 -30.44 -13.84 0.08
CA LEU A 481 -29.42 -14.22 1.03
C LEU A 481 -29.90 -15.41 1.86
N THR A 482 -29.43 -16.61 1.51
CA THR A 482 -29.70 -17.87 2.22
C THR A 482 -28.42 -18.70 2.24
N GLU A 483 -28.32 -19.67 3.16
CA GLU A 483 -27.20 -20.61 3.22
C GLU A 483 -27.00 -21.34 1.90
N SER A 484 -28.07 -21.89 1.33
CA SER A 484 -28.01 -22.60 0.05
C SER A 484 -27.48 -21.71 -1.07
N ASN A 485 -27.96 -20.46 -1.19
CA ASN A 485 -27.53 -19.58 -2.26
C ASN A 485 -26.08 -19.16 -2.08
N PHE A 486 -25.70 -18.68 -0.88
CA PHE A 486 -24.35 -18.20 -0.63
C PHE A 486 -23.30 -19.30 -0.75
N VAL A 487 -23.53 -20.46 -0.12
CA VAL A 487 -22.63 -21.61 -0.18
C VAL A 487 -22.52 -22.14 -1.62
N ASN A 488 -23.61 -22.12 -2.39
CA ASN A 488 -23.56 -22.50 -3.80
C ASN A 488 -22.69 -21.52 -4.61
N GLN A 489 -22.86 -20.20 -4.45
CA GLN A 489 -22.06 -19.21 -5.18
C GLN A 489 -20.56 -19.40 -4.96
N ILE A 490 -20.10 -19.48 -3.71
CA ILE A 490 -18.67 -19.69 -3.41
C ILE A 490 -18.15 -21.07 -3.85
N ARG A 491 -19.03 -22.06 -3.98
CA ARG A 491 -18.66 -23.42 -4.42
C ARG A 491 -18.51 -23.50 -5.93
N THR A 492 -19.40 -22.88 -6.68
CA THR A 492 -19.50 -23.04 -8.14
C THR A 492 -18.75 -21.97 -8.91
N ASN A 493 -18.69 -20.75 -8.38
CA ASN A 493 -18.14 -19.59 -9.09
C ASN A 493 -16.75 -19.18 -8.57
N ILE A 494 -16.11 -18.30 -9.32
CA ILE A 494 -14.78 -17.76 -9.00
C ILE A 494 -14.93 -16.26 -8.78
N PHE A 495 -14.48 -15.80 -7.62
CA PHE A 495 -14.48 -14.40 -7.26
C PHE A 495 -13.05 -13.95 -6.89
N GLY A 496 -12.72 -12.70 -7.17
CA GLY A 496 -11.55 -12.04 -6.61
C GLY A 496 -11.78 -11.71 -5.14
N ILE A 497 -12.96 -11.18 -4.83
CA ILE A 497 -13.36 -10.71 -3.51
C ILE A 497 -14.66 -11.39 -3.08
N VAL A 498 -14.75 -11.80 -1.82
CA VAL A 498 -16.00 -12.21 -1.17
C VAL A 498 -16.14 -11.43 0.13
N ALA A 499 -17.20 -10.67 0.30
CA ALA A 499 -17.38 -9.87 1.51
C ALA A 499 -18.84 -9.86 1.97
N TRP A 500 -19.05 -9.56 3.24
CA TRP A 500 -20.38 -9.49 3.80
C TRP A 500 -20.43 -8.57 5.01
N TRP A 501 -21.63 -8.04 5.22
CA TRP A 501 -22.00 -7.39 6.46
C TRP A 501 -23.18 -8.09 7.12
N SER A 502 -22.93 -8.63 8.31
CA SER A 502 -23.88 -9.48 9.03
C SER A 502 -23.59 -9.60 10.52
N HIS A 503 -24.47 -10.31 11.24
CA HIS A 503 -24.19 -10.79 12.58
C HIS A 503 -23.21 -11.96 12.54
N GLY A 504 -22.40 -12.10 13.57
CA GLY A 504 -21.31 -13.09 13.60
C GLY A 504 -21.15 -13.78 14.94
N TRP A 505 -20.70 -15.03 14.84
CA TRP A 505 -20.22 -15.86 15.92
C TRP A 505 -18.90 -16.50 15.49
N MET A 506 -18.26 -17.21 16.42
CA MET A 506 -17.00 -17.89 16.15
C MET A 506 -17.11 -18.90 14.99
N ASP A 507 -18.26 -19.53 14.80
CA ASP A 507 -18.44 -20.66 13.87
C ASP A 507 -19.41 -20.39 12.72
N LYS A 508 -20.06 -19.23 12.66
CA LYS A 508 -21.05 -18.90 11.63
C LYS A 508 -21.26 -17.40 11.51
N VAL A 509 -21.83 -16.98 10.39
CA VAL A 509 -22.43 -15.66 10.22
C VAL A 509 -23.88 -15.81 9.82
N GLY A 510 -24.71 -14.89 10.30
CA GLY A 510 -26.16 -15.04 10.29
C GLY A 510 -26.91 -13.78 9.91
N ARG A 511 -28.13 -14.01 9.46
CA ARG A 511 -29.11 -13.00 9.06
C ARG A 511 -29.98 -12.66 10.26
N ASN A 512 -30.65 -11.51 10.26
CA ASN A 512 -31.83 -11.31 11.09
C ASN A 512 -33.08 -11.37 10.23
N VAL A 513 -34.02 -12.21 10.63
CA VAL A 513 -35.30 -12.32 9.93
C VAL A 513 -36.43 -12.15 10.93
N TRP A 514 -37.18 -11.04 10.83
CA TRP A 514 -38.39 -10.84 11.63
C TRP A 514 -39.52 -11.72 11.06
N ARG A 515 -39.73 -12.88 11.67
CA ARG A 515 -40.63 -13.92 11.16
C ARG A 515 -42.09 -13.55 11.33
N ASN A 516 -42.47 -13.23 12.56
CA ASN A 516 -43.86 -13.02 12.96
C ASN A 516 -43.94 -11.94 14.01
N ASP A 517 -44.96 -11.09 13.90
CA ASP A 517 -45.34 -10.15 14.95
C ASP A 517 -46.42 -10.85 15.79
N ILE A 518 -46.00 -11.57 16.83
CA ILE A 518 -46.84 -12.49 17.60
C ILE A 518 -47.83 -11.71 18.46
N ASN A 519 -47.41 -10.54 18.96
CA ASN A 519 -48.21 -9.71 19.84
C ASN A 519 -48.91 -8.54 19.11
N HIS A 520 -48.67 -8.36 17.81
CA HIS A 520 -49.28 -7.37 16.93
C HIS A 520 -49.00 -5.91 17.32
N ASP A 521 -47.85 -5.65 17.95
CA ASP A 521 -47.45 -4.29 18.35
C ASP A 521 -46.56 -3.58 17.29
N ASN A 522 -46.22 -4.29 16.21
CA ASN A 522 -45.36 -3.84 15.13
C ASN A 522 -43.96 -3.44 15.63
N ILE A 523 -43.44 -4.16 16.62
CA ILE A 523 -42.09 -4.02 17.19
C ILE A 523 -41.42 -5.39 17.10
N ALA A 524 -40.31 -5.52 16.38
CA ALA A 524 -39.54 -6.75 16.36
C ALA A 524 -38.92 -7.04 17.74
N GLN A 525 -39.25 -8.19 18.30
CA GLN A 525 -38.75 -8.64 19.60
C GLN A 525 -37.91 -9.91 19.46
N GLU A 526 -37.12 -10.23 20.48
CA GLU A 526 -36.21 -11.39 20.46
C GLU A 526 -36.92 -12.70 20.08
N LYS A 527 -38.15 -12.94 20.57
CA LYS A 527 -38.92 -14.16 20.26
C LYS A 527 -39.54 -14.19 18.86
N GLU A 528 -39.45 -13.08 18.14
CA GLU A 528 -40.04 -12.88 16.82
C GLU A 528 -38.99 -12.90 15.70
N ILE A 529 -37.72 -12.85 16.07
CA ILE A 529 -36.58 -12.75 15.18
C ILE A 529 -35.85 -14.09 15.16
N ASP A 530 -35.68 -14.66 13.98
CA ASP A 530 -34.77 -15.77 13.76
C ASP A 530 -33.41 -15.24 13.31
N GLU A 531 -32.35 -15.97 13.67
CA GLU A 531 -30.97 -15.70 13.26
C GLU A 531 -30.37 -16.84 12.38
N PRO A 532 -30.96 -17.14 11.21
CA PRO A 532 -30.49 -18.24 10.37
C PRO A 532 -29.11 -17.93 9.76
N PRO A 533 -28.17 -18.90 9.73
CA PRO A 533 -26.88 -18.71 9.08
C PRO A 533 -27.03 -18.58 7.57
N PHE A 534 -26.04 -17.98 6.92
CA PHE A 534 -25.81 -18.13 5.47
C PHE A 534 -24.46 -18.76 5.13
N ILE A 535 -23.58 -18.95 6.12
CA ILE A 535 -22.43 -19.84 6.05
C ILE A 535 -21.98 -20.22 7.47
N THR A 536 -21.60 -21.48 7.64
CA THR A 536 -21.04 -22.02 8.88
C THR A 536 -19.62 -22.58 8.67
N SER A 537 -18.91 -22.85 9.75
CA SER A 537 -17.62 -23.54 9.75
C SER A 537 -17.75 -24.97 9.21
N THR A 538 -18.93 -25.59 9.35
CA THR A 538 -19.24 -26.90 8.77
C THR A 538 -19.33 -26.82 7.24
N ASP A 539 -19.93 -25.75 6.70
CA ASP A 539 -19.96 -25.52 5.25
C ASP A 539 -18.57 -25.22 4.72
N ALA A 540 -17.82 -24.35 5.41
CA ALA A 540 -16.46 -23.96 5.04
C ALA A 540 -15.56 -25.20 4.90
N LYS A 541 -15.60 -26.14 5.84
CA LYS A 541 -14.83 -27.39 5.79
C LYS A 541 -15.10 -28.24 4.53
N GLN A 542 -16.28 -28.13 3.95
CA GLN A 542 -16.68 -28.89 2.77
C GLN A 542 -16.38 -28.17 1.45
N LEU A 543 -15.92 -26.92 1.50
CA LEU A 543 -15.57 -26.17 0.29
C LEU A 543 -14.25 -26.68 -0.31
N PRO A 544 -14.17 -26.78 -1.65
CA PRO A 544 -12.96 -27.26 -2.29
C PRO A 544 -11.83 -26.23 -2.16
N PRO A 545 -10.58 -26.66 -1.90
CA PRO A 545 -9.44 -25.76 -1.69
C PRO A 545 -8.84 -25.24 -2.99
N LYS A 546 -9.67 -24.63 -3.83
CA LYS A 546 -9.31 -24.07 -5.13
C LYS A 546 -10.22 -22.88 -5.47
N ASN A 547 -9.85 -22.11 -6.49
CA ASN A 547 -10.60 -20.95 -6.94
C ASN A 547 -10.85 -19.98 -5.77
N THR A 548 -9.77 -19.68 -5.05
CA THR A 548 -9.80 -18.92 -3.81
C THR A 548 -10.11 -17.46 -4.03
N SER A 549 -10.55 -16.79 -2.97
CA SER A 549 -10.86 -15.36 -2.94
C SER A 549 -10.20 -14.66 -1.74
N ILE A 550 -10.12 -13.35 -1.79
CA ILE A 550 -9.86 -12.52 -0.61
C ILE A 550 -11.19 -12.25 0.08
N TYR A 551 -11.24 -12.49 1.38
CA TYR A 551 -12.46 -12.39 2.16
C TYR A 551 -12.43 -11.21 3.13
N PHE A 552 -13.57 -10.53 3.31
CA PHE A 552 -13.77 -9.57 4.40
C PHE A 552 -15.06 -9.88 5.15
N SER A 553 -14.93 -10.15 6.45
CA SER A 553 -16.04 -10.48 7.35
C SER A 553 -16.35 -9.29 8.25
N SER A 554 -17.34 -8.48 7.88
CA SER A 554 -17.88 -7.44 8.78
C SER A 554 -18.85 -8.08 9.77
N SER A 555 -18.32 -8.83 10.73
CA SER A 555 -19.12 -9.64 11.65
C SER A 555 -18.33 -9.95 12.94
N CYS A 556 -19.05 -10.03 14.06
CA CYS A 556 -18.45 -10.31 15.37
C CYS A 556 -17.77 -11.69 15.43
N PHE A 557 -16.65 -11.79 16.15
CA PHE A 557 -15.98 -13.02 16.58
C PHE A 557 -15.49 -13.99 15.48
N THR A 558 -15.67 -13.67 14.19
CA THR A 558 -15.39 -14.63 13.11
C THR A 558 -13.91 -15.02 13.01
N SER A 559 -13.00 -14.19 13.53
CA SER A 559 -11.55 -14.42 13.59
C SER A 559 -11.02 -14.56 15.01
N MET A 560 -11.85 -15.04 15.95
CA MET A 560 -11.41 -15.25 17.32
C MET A 560 -10.29 -16.32 17.40
N PRO A 561 -9.05 -15.97 17.81
CA PRO A 561 -7.92 -16.88 17.80
C PRO A 561 -7.91 -17.87 18.98
N ASP A 562 -8.55 -17.49 20.08
CA ASP A 562 -8.51 -18.14 21.38
C ASP A 562 -9.84 -18.81 21.75
N TRP A 563 -10.58 -19.25 20.74
CA TRP A 563 -11.79 -20.03 20.90
C TRP A 563 -11.46 -21.50 21.25
N ASN A 564 -11.92 -21.96 22.41
CA ASN A 564 -11.56 -23.26 22.96
C ASN A 564 -12.22 -24.47 22.27
N GLU A 565 -13.26 -24.26 21.45
CA GLU A 565 -14.01 -25.36 20.83
C GLU A 565 -13.50 -25.70 19.43
N GLY A 566 -12.61 -24.88 18.87
CA GLY A 566 -11.97 -25.16 17.59
C GLY A 566 -11.59 -23.91 16.82
N PRO A 567 -11.22 -24.08 15.54
CA PRO A 567 -10.90 -22.98 14.64
C PRO A 567 -12.15 -22.18 14.31
N SER A 568 -12.02 -20.85 14.28
CA SER A 568 -13.12 -19.96 13.91
C SER A 568 -13.54 -20.13 12.44
N LEU A 569 -14.66 -19.52 12.06
CA LEU A 569 -15.17 -19.51 10.68
C LEU A 569 -14.11 -19.04 9.70
N THR A 570 -13.41 -17.95 10.01
CA THR A 570 -12.36 -17.43 9.12
C THR A 570 -11.15 -18.35 9.05
N MET A 571 -10.79 -19.03 10.13
CA MET A 571 -9.74 -20.05 10.11
C MET A 571 -10.14 -21.27 9.26
N GLU A 572 -11.40 -21.72 9.32
CA GLU A 572 -11.89 -22.82 8.47
C GLU A 572 -12.01 -22.42 7.00
N LEU A 573 -12.40 -21.17 6.71
CA LEU A 573 -12.33 -20.61 5.37
C LEU A 573 -10.88 -20.51 4.88
N LEU A 574 -9.93 -20.09 5.73
CA LEU A 574 -8.52 -20.05 5.37
C LEU A 574 -7.96 -21.45 5.08
N LYS A 575 -8.42 -22.50 5.76
CA LYS A 575 -8.03 -23.88 5.39
C LYS A 575 -8.60 -24.32 4.05
N SER A 576 -9.85 -23.93 3.76
CA SER A 576 -10.61 -24.37 2.59
C SER A 576 -10.53 -23.36 1.44
N LYS A 577 -11.31 -22.29 1.45
CA LYS A 577 -11.64 -21.46 0.28
C LYS A 577 -10.96 -20.08 0.21
N ALA A 578 -10.50 -19.52 1.32
CA ALA A 578 -9.86 -18.20 1.32
C ALA A 578 -8.37 -18.29 0.94
N ALA A 579 -7.90 -17.30 0.19
CA ALA A 579 -6.47 -17.01 0.00
C ALA A 579 -5.97 -16.09 1.12
N ALA A 580 -6.80 -15.10 1.48
CA ALA A 580 -6.67 -14.28 2.68
C ALA A 580 -8.06 -13.94 3.20
N ILE A 581 -8.19 -13.69 4.51
CA ILE A 581 -9.44 -13.32 5.14
C ILE A 581 -9.23 -12.38 6.33
N ILE A 582 -10.05 -11.34 6.41
CA ILE A 582 -10.10 -10.39 7.52
C ILE A 582 -11.41 -10.61 8.28
N GLY A 583 -11.38 -10.51 9.60
CA GLY A 583 -12.57 -10.49 10.43
C GLY A 583 -12.25 -10.12 11.87
N ALA A 584 -13.27 -9.82 12.67
CA ALA A 584 -13.09 -9.38 14.04
C ALA A 584 -12.69 -10.52 14.99
N THR A 585 -11.76 -10.25 15.92
CA THR A 585 -11.38 -11.20 16.99
C THR A 585 -12.34 -11.18 18.17
N ARG A 586 -13.06 -10.08 18.39
CA ARG A 586 -14.16 -9.93 19.36
C ARG A 586 -15.41 -9.30 18.71
N LEU A 587 -16.21 -8.66 19.55
CA LEU A 587 -17.44 -7.97 19.22
C LEU A 587 -17.14 -6.77 18.31
N SER A 588 -17.54 -6.86 17.05
CA SER A 588 -17.42 -5.73 16.11
C SER A 588 -18.58 -4.76 16.28
N ILE A 589 -18.27 -3.48 16.22
CA ILE A 589 -19.24 -2.39 16.33
C ILE A 589 -19.71 -1.97 14.94
N GLY A 590 -21.02 -1.77 14.79
CA GLY A 590 -21.65 -1.21 13.60
C GLY A 590 -22.30 0.14 13.87
N LYS A 591 -22.71 0.82 12.79
CA LYS A 591 -23.48 2.07 12.84
C LYS A 591 -24.94 1.82 12.51
N CYS A 592 -25.83 2.32 13.36
CA CYS A 592 -27.27 2.24 13.11
C CYS A 592 -27.62 3.15 11.92
N GLY A 593 -28.29 2.62 10.90
CA GLY A 593 -28.68 3.37 9.71
C GLY A 593 -27.47 3.87 8.90
N TRP A 594 -26.36 3.12 8.92
CA TRP A 594 -25.19 3.41 8.10
C TRP A 594 -25.64 3.60 6.64
N ASN A 595 -25.17 4.68 6.01
CA ASN A 595 -25.51 4.96 4.62
C ASN A 595 -24.33 5.45 3.76
N LYS A 596 -23.14 5.60 4.34
CA LYS A 596 -21.91 5.99 3.63
C LYS A 596 -20.66 5.74 4.45
N ALA A 597 -19.51 5.68 3.76
CA ALA A 597 -18.20 5.45 4.37
C ALA A 597 -17.83 6.45 5.48
N SER A 598 -18.39 7.67 5.46
CA SER A 598 -18.10 8.64 6.52
C SER A 598 -18.78 8.32 7.85
N ASP A 599 -19.76 7.41 7.91
CA ASP A 599 -20.46 7.07 9.16
C ASP A 599 -19.59 6.26 10.13
N GLY A 600 -18.59 5.52 9.64
CA GLY A 600 -17.58 4.83 10.47
C GLY A 600 -17.84 3.35 10.76
N TYR A 601 -16.96 2.75 11.56
CA TYR A 601 -17.03 1.37 12.08
C TYR A 601 -17.01 0.25 11.02
N ASN A 602 -17.45 -0.97 11.33
CA ASN A 602 -17.19 -2.16 10.51
C ASN A 602 -17.50 -2.06 9.02
N ALA A 603 -18.68 -1.57 8.64
CA ALA A 603 -19.05 -1.37 7.23
C ALA A 603 -18.12 -0.38 6.51
N THR A 604 -17.60 0.61 7.24
CA THR A 604 -16.60 1.54 6.72
C THR A 604 -15.23 0.89 6.60
N LEU A 605 -14.86 -0.02 7.51
CA LEU A 605 -13.64 -0.81 7.37
C LEU A 605 -13.69 -1.69 6.13
N GLU A 606 -14.82 -2.36 5.89
CA GLU A 606 -15.05 -3.12 4.65
C GLU A 606 -14.93 -2.23 3.41
N TYR A 607 -15.61 -1.08 3.42
CA TYR A 607 -15.58 -0.11 2.33
C TYR A 607 -14.14 0.28 1.95
N TYR A 608 -13.34 0.76 2.92
CA TYR A 608 -11.99 1.24 2.62
C TYR A 608 -11.01 0.10 2.34
N PHE A 609 -11.16 -1.07 2.97
CA PHE A 609 -10.36 -2.23 2.63
C PHE A 609 -10.57 -2.63 1.16
N ILE A 610 -11.83 -2.78 0.74
CA ILE A 610 -12.17 -3.19 -0.63
C ILE A 610 -11.78 -2.09 -1.63
N LYS A 611 -11.99 -0.81 -1.29
CA LYS A 611 -11.53 0.32 -2.11
C LYS A 611 -10.03 0.27 -2.35
N ASN A 612 -9.24 0.22 -1.28
CA ASN A 612 -7.78 0.16 -1.35
C ASN A 612 -7.29 -1.03 -2.18
N LEU A 613 -7.88 -2.21 -1.94
CA LEU A 613 -7.54 -3.43 -2.65
C LEU A 613 -7.89 -3.32 -4.15
N SER A 614 -9.05 -2.72 -4.47
CA SER A 614 -9.50 -2.50 -5.84
C SER A 614 -8.63 -1.51 -6.63
N GLU A 615 -7.92 -0.63 -5.90
CA GLU A 615 -6.95 0.35 -6.43
C GLU A 615 -5.53 -0.24 -6.54
N GLY A 616 -5.38 -1.56 -6.32
CA GLY A 616 -4.13 -2.29 -6.55
C GLY A 616 -3.20 -2.39 -5.34
N LYS A 617 -3.63 -1.93 -4.15
CA LYS A 617 -2.87 -2.12 -2.91
C LYS A 617 -2.87 -3.59 -2.48
N THR A 618 -1.86 -3.99 -1.71
CA THR A 618 -1.80 -5.32 -1.07
C THR A 618 -2.83 -5.44 0.06
N CYS A 619 -3.16 -6.65 0.49
CA CYS A 619 -4.05 -6.92 1.63
C CYS A 619 -3.54 -6.23 2.90
N GLY A 620 -2.23 -6.28 3.15
CA GLY A 620 -1.58 -5.63 4.29
C GLY A 620 -1.78 -4.11 4.27
N ILE A 621 -1.40 -3.44 3.18
CA ILE A 621 -1.60 -1.99 3.06
C ILE A 621 -3.08 -1.65 3.16
N SER A 622 -3.94 -2.38 2.45
CA SER A 622 -5.38 -2.12 2.43
C SER A 622 -6.02 -2.19 3.81
N LEU A 623 -5.60 -3.15 4.64
CA LEU A 623 -6.10 -3.28 6.01
C LEU A 623 -5.53 -2.16 6.90
N TYR A 624 -4.22 -2.03 6.99
CA TYR A 624 -3.62 -1.12 7.98
C TYR A 624 -3.85 0.36 7.65
N ASP A 625 -3.92 0.75 6.37
CA ASP A 625 -4.36 2.11 5.98
C ASP A 625 -5.79 2.38 6.46
N THR A 626 -6.66 1.37 6.38
CA THR A 626 -8.06 1.47 6.79
C THR A 626 -8.21 1.57 8.31
N LEU A 627 -7.45 0.76 9.05
CA LEU A 627 -7.41 0.83 10.51
C LEU A 627 -6.82 2.17 10.98
N PHE A 628 -5.74 2.62 10.35
CA PHE A 628 -5.15 3.92 10.63
C PHE A 628 -6.12 5.07 10.34
N TYR A 629 -6.84 5.02 9.21
CA TYR A 629 -7.90 5.99 8.90
C TYR A 629 -8.97 6.02 10.01
N HIS A 630 -9.44 4.86 10.48
CA HIS A 630 -10.41 4.78 11.56
C HIS A 630 -9.88 5.44 12.85
N ALA A 631 -8.68 5.04 13.28
CA ALA A 631 -8.00 5.58 14.45
C ALA A 631 -7.69 7.09 14.35
N THR A 632 -7.66 7.65 13.13
CA THR A 632 -7.37 9.06 12.90
C THR A 632 -8.62 9.93 13.02
N TYR A 633 -9.75 9.50 12.44
CA TYR A 633 -10.92 10.35 12.27
C TYR A 633 -12.05 10.11 13.29
N PHE A 634 -12.16 8.88 13.82
CA PHE A 634 -13.27 8.49 14.70
C PHE A 634 -12.92 8.52 16.19
N ASN A 635 -11.63 8.43 16.52
CA ASN A 635 -11.04 8.35 17.85
C ASN A 635 -11.63 9.31 18.90
N LYS A 636 -12.72 8.89 19.52
CA LYS A 636 -13.52 9.63 20.50
C LYS A 636 -13.92 8.78 21.71
N SER A 637 -13.69 7.48 21.64
CA SER A 637 -14.04 6.51 22.68
C SER A 637 -13.12 5.27 22.61
N CYS A 638 -13.10 4.50 23.69
CA CYS A 638 -12.47 3.18 23.72
C CYS A 638 -13.01 2.22 22.64
N LYS A 639 -14.25 2.43 22.14
CA LYS A 639 -14.84 1.61 21.09
C LYS A 639 -14.18 1.81 19.73
N ASP A 640 -13.62 2.99 19.46
CA ASP A 640 -12.88 3.25 18.22
C ASP A 640 -11.55 2.47 18.20
N TRP A 641 -10.91 2.33 19.36
CA TRP A 641 -9.69 1.54 19.49
C TRP A 641 -9.96 0.04 19.51
N GLN A 642 -11.05 -0.39 20.15
CA GLN A 642 -11.54 -1.76 20.08
C GLN A 642 -11.71 -2.20 18.62
N GLU A 643 -12.37 -1.39 17.79
CA GLU A 643 -12.60 -1.73 16.38
C GLU A 643 -11.27 -1.89 15.61
N VAL A 644 -10.27 -1.05 15.91
CA VAL A 644 -8.93 -1.15 15.32
C VAL A 644 -8.24 -2.46 15.71
N PHE A 645 -8.24 -2.79 17.00
CA PHE A 645 -7.57 -4.00 17.49
C PHE A 645 -8.28 -5.28 17.05
N ASP A 646 -9.62 -5.27 16.98
CA ASP A 646 -10.45 -6.40 16.56
C ASP A 646 -10.19 -6.81 15.11
N TYR A 647 -10.05 -5.84 14.20
CA TYR A 647 -9.86 -6.09 12.77
C TYR A 647 -8.41 -6.21 12.33
N ALA A 648 -7.44 -5.98 13.23
CA ALA A 648 -6.02 -6.19 12.98
C ALA A 648 -5.64 -7.69 12.99
N SER A 649 -6.41 -8.49 12.25
CA SER A 649 -6.27 -9.93 12.07
C SER A 649 -6.45 -10.28 10.60
N LEU A 650 -5.40 -10.05 9.81
CA LEU A 650 -5.29 -10.53 8.45
C LEU A 650 -4.82 -11.98 8.45
N TYR A 651 -5.73 -12.92 8.26
CA TYR A 651 -5.38 -14.33 8.14
C TYR A 651 -5.06 -14.65 6.67
N GLY A 652 -3.77 -14.73 6.34
CA GLY A 652 -3.24 -14.92 5.00
C GLY A 652 -1.93 -14.15 4.79
N ASP A 653 -1.47 -14.14 3.54
CA ASP A 653 -0.29 -13.39 3.10
C ASP A 653 -0.60 -11.88 3.03
N PRO A 654 0.15 -11.01 3.73
CA PRO A 654 -0.07 -9.56 3.70
C PRO A 654 0.37 -8.90 2.39
N THR A 655 1.20 -9.55 1.58
CA THR A 655 1.65 -9.03 0.28
C THR A 655 0.66 -9.30 -0.85
N LEU A 656 -0.33 -10.15 -0.60
CA LEU A 656 -1.29 -10.60 -1.58
C LEU A 656 -2.13 -9.44 -2.13
N LYS A 657 -2.36 -9.41 -3.45
CA LYS A 657 -3.14 -8.37 -4.14
C LYS A 657 -4.04 -8.94 -5.23
N LEU A 658 -5.03 -8.18 -5.69
CA LEU A 658 -5.98 -8.63 -6.71
C LEU A 658 -5.34 -8.82 -8.08
N GLU A 659 -4.65 -7.78 -8.56
CA GLU A 659 -3.94 -7.81 -9.82
C GLU A 659 -2.44 -7.82 -9.56
N ASN A 660 -1.80 -8.85 -10.07
CA ASN A 660 -0.37 -9.00 -9.97
C ASN A 660 0.19 -9.28 -11.36
N THR A 661 0.30 -8.22 -12.16
CA THR A 661 0.73 -8.34 -13.55
C THR A 661 1.77 -7.26 -13.87
N GLY A 662 2.68 -7.57 -14.78
CA GLY A 662 3.51 -6.59 -15.46
C GLY A 662 3.31 -6.67 -16.97
N THR A 663 3.85 -5.71 -17.72
CA THR A 663 3.67 -5.59 -19.17
C THR A 663 4.88 -6.14 -19.93
N VAL A 664 4.66 -7.16 -20.78
CA VAL A 664 5.66 -7.64 -21.73
C VAL A 664 5.43 -7.02 -23.10
N ASN A 665 6.43 -6.31 -23.61
CA ASN A 665 6.44 -5.75 -24.96
C ASN A 665 7.44 -6.49 -25.86
N VAL A 666 7.09 -6.63 -27.13
CA VAL A 666 7.99 -7.13 -28.18
C VAL A 666 7.96 -6.18 -29.34
N ASN A 667 9.14 -5.65 -29.69
CA ASN A 667 9.39 -4.76 -30.80
C ASN A 667 10.44 -5.37 -31.74
N ALA A 668 10.66 -4.72 -32.88
CA ALA A 668 11.78 -5.06 -33.76
C ALA A 668 12.42 -3.82 -34.38
N THR A 669 13.65 -3.99 -34.85
CA THR A 669 14.38 -2.97 -35.61
C THR A 669 14.98 -3.55 -36.88
N LEU A 670 15.13 -2.71 -37.90
CA LEU A 670 15.90 -2.97 -39.10
C LEU A 670 17.01 -1.91 -39.21
N ASN A 671 18.28 -2.32 -39.10
CA ASN A 671 19.43 -1.41 -39.07
C ASN A 671 19.22 -0.26 -38.06
N ASP A 672 18.88 -0.62 -36.82
CA ASP A 672 18.61 0.29 -35.68
C ASP A 672 17.39 1.23 -35.85
N SER A 673 16.66 1.12 -36.96
CA SER A 673 15.39 1.85 -37.15
C SER A 673 14.20 0.98 -36.73
N PRO A 674 13.17 1.52 -36.05
CA PRO A 674 11.98 0.76 -35.69
C PRO A 674 11.35 0.06 -36.90
N TRP A 675 10.94 -1.20 -36.72
CA TRP A 675 10.27 -1.99 -37.75
C TRP A 675 9.04 -2.69 -37.17
N GLU A 676 7.97 -2.72 -37.96
CA GLU A 676 6.70 -3.37 -37.63
C GLU A 676 6.35 -4.35 -38.75
N GLY A 677 5.81 -5.51 -38.39
CA GLY A 677 5.43 -6.52 -39.37
C GLY A 677 5.52 -7.96 -38.87
N PRO A 678 5.28 -8.93 -39.77
CA PRO A 678 5.22 -10.35 -39.43
C PRO A 678 6.58 -10.90 -38.96
N VAL A 679 6.61 -11.46 -37.75
CA VAL A 679 7.78 -12.12 -37.19
C VAL A 679 7.33 -13.18 -36.19
N ASN A 680 7.85 -14.39 -36.33
CA ASN A 680 7.52 -15.51 -35.46
C ASN A 680 8.55 -15.64 -34.34
N TYR A 681 8.09 -15.65 -33.09
CA TYR A 681 8.92 -15.80 -31.90
C TYR A 681 8.15 -16.53 -30.80
N THR A 682 8.89 -17.06 -29.84
CA THR A 682 8.34 -17.71 -28.64
C THR A 682 8.89 -17.03 -27.41
N ILE A 683 8.03 -16.70 -26.44
CA ILE A 683 8.45 -16.29 -25.10
C ILE A 683 8.16 -17.46 -24.17
N SER A 684 9.19 -17.91 -23.46
CA SER A 684 9.12 -18.96 -22.43
C SER A 684 9.24 -18.33 -21.04
N GLY A 685 8.54 -18.88 -20.06
CA GLY A 685 8.52 -18.38 -18.67
C GLY A 685 7.51 -19.18 -17.85
N LEU A 686 6.85 -18.53 -16.88
CA LEU A 686 5.69 -19.12 -16.19
C LEU A 686 4.54 -19.47 -17.15
N GLU A 687 4.40 -18.66 -18.21
CA GLU A 687 3.47 -18.89 -19.31
C GLU A 687 4.20 -18.81 -20.65
N GLN A 688 3.84 -19.67 -21.60
CA GLN A 688 4.39 -19.62 -22.95
C GLN A 688 3.55 -18.73 -23.86
N ILE A 689 4.20 -17.89 -24.65
CA ILE A 689 3.58 -17.01 -25.66
C ILE A 689 4.18 -17.34 -27.02
N ASN A 690 3.33 -17.56 -28.03
CA ASN A 690 3.76 -17.67 -29.42
C ASN A 690 3.29 -16.43 -30.17
N GLY A 691 4.23 -15.55 -30.53
CA GLY A 691 3.96 -14.32 -31.26
C GLY A 691 4.24 -14.47 -32.75
N THR A 692 3.48 -13.73 -33.57
CA THR A 692 3.52 -13.82 -35.04
C THR A 692 3.68 -12.45 -35.72
N ILE A 693 3.66 -11.36 -34.95
CA ILE A 693 3.76 -9.98 -35.42
C ILE A 693 4.34 -9.08 -34.33
N VAL A 694 5.00 -7.99 -34.72
CA VAL A 694 5.43 -6.89 -33.84
C VAL A 694 4.92 -5.54 -34.38
N PRO A 695 4.59 -4.57 -33.50
CA PRO A 695 4.73 -4.62 -32.04
C PRO A 695 3.67 -5.51 -31.39
N PHE A 696 4.02 -6.09 -30.24
CA PHE A 696 3.12 -6.91 -29.43
C PHE A 696 3.23 -6.49 -27.96
N THR A 697 2.08 -6.40 -27.27
CA THR A 697 2.01 -6.07 -25.86
C THR A 697 1.05 -7.01 -25.15
N SER A 698 1.43 -7.52 -23.98
CA SER A 698 0.57 -8.38 -23.16
C SER A 698 0.91 -8.24 -21.68
N ASN A 699 -0.11 -8.22 -20.83
CA ASN A 699 0.07 -8.35 -19.38
C ASN A 699 0.37 -9.80 -19.01
N ARG A 700 1.27 -10.01 -18.06
CA ARG A 700 1.72 -11.32 -17.58
C ARG A 700 2.03 -11.29 -16.09
N THR A 701 1.94 -12.45 -15.44
CA THR A 701 2.38 -12.63 -14.06
C THR A 701 3.88 -12.29 -13.92
N PRO A 702 4.31 -11.60 -12.86
CA PRO A 702 5.73 -11.37 -12.58
C PRO A 702 6.55 -12.67 -12.61
N GLY A 703 7.80 -12.57 -13.07
CA GLY A 703 8.69 -13.70 -13.21
C GLY A 703 9.70 -13.53 -14.34
N THR A 704 10.49 -14.56 -14.57
CA THR A 704 11.53 -14.54 -15.61
C THR A 704 10.96 -15.01 -16.95
N TYR A 705 11.16 -14.20 -17.98
CA TYR A 705 10.73 -14.47 -19.35
C TYR A 705 11.93 -14.48 -20.31
N THR A 706 11.93 -15.41 -21.26
CA THR A 706 12.96 -15.55 -22.29
C THR A 706 12.34 -15.54 -23.68
N LEU A 707 12.75 -14.61 -24.55
CA LEU A 707 12.34 -14.55 -25.95
C LEU A 707 13.33 -15.30 -26.85
N ALA A 708 12.78 -16.19 -27.69
CA ALA A 708 13.47 -16.87 -28.78
C ALA A 708 12.85 -16.47 -30.12
N TYR A 709 13.67 -15.97 -31.05
CA TYR A 709 13.27 -15.74 -32.43
C TYR A 709 13.19 -17.08 -33.19
N ASN A 710 12.09 -17.30 -33.93
CA ASN A 710 11.86 -18.53 -34.68
C ASN A 710 12.14 -18.33 -36.18
N ASN A 711 11.43 -17.41 -36.84
CA ASN A 711 11.59 -17.07 -38.27
C ASN A 711 10.79 -15.79 -38.64
N GLY A 712 10.91 -15.30 -39.89
CA GLY A 712 10.20 -14.11 -40.39
C GLY A 712 11.05 -12.83 -40.29
N GLY A 713 10.40 -11.67 -40.23
CA GLY A 713 11.08 -10.37 -40.20
C GLY A 713 11.14 -9.67 -41.57
N PRO A 714 11.88 -8.55 -41.66
CA PRO A 714 11.98 -7.75 -42.87
C PRO A 714 12.61 -8.50 -44.06
N ASP A 715 12.09 -8.29 -45.25
CA ASP A 715 12.62 -8.90 -46.49
C ASP A 715 14.09 -8.55 -46.71
N GLY A 716 14.91 -9.57 -46.97
CA GLY A 716 16.34 -9.42 -47.25
C GLY A 716 17.23 -9.10 -46.04
N ALA A 717 16.67 -9.10 -44.83
CA ALA A 717 17.41 -8.91 -43.59
C ALA A 717 17.73 -10.25 -42.89
N THR A 718 18.72 -10.23 -42.02
CA THR A 718 19.09 -11.35 -41.15
C THR A 718 18.87 -10.99 -39.68
N PHE A 719 18.37 -11.95 -38.88
CA PHE A 719 18.30 -11.80 -37.42
C PHE A 719 19.70 -11.59 -36.84
N ALA A 720 19.86 -10.53 -36.04
CA ALA A 720 21.12 -10.18 -35.40
C ALA A 720 21.12 -10.57 -33.91
N SER A 721 20.14 -10.11 -33.14
CA SER A 721 20.09 -10.31 -31.68
C SER A 721 18.72 -9.96 -31.08
N VAL A 722 18.55 -10.25 -29.79
CA VAL A 722 17.49 -9.69 -28.96
C VAL A 722 18.10 -8.78 -27.91
N THR A 723 17.64 -7.53 -27.80
CA THR A 723 18.12 -6.54 -26.83
C THR A 723 17.02 -6.11 -25.85
N PRO A 724 17.37 -5.63 -24.64
CA PRO A 724 18.73 -5.59 -24.06
C PRO A 724 19.28 -6.97 -23.68
N ASN A 725 18.40 -7.94 -23.38
CA ASN A 725 18.77 -9.33 -23.13
C ASN A 725 17.60 -10.23 -23.59
N PRO A 726 17.87 -11.41 -24.20
CA PRO A 726 16.82 -12.39 -24.50
C PRO A 726 16.10 -12.92 -23.26
N THR A 727 16.69 -12.85 -22.06
CA THR A 727 16.04 -13.20 -20.78
C THR A 727 15.95 -11.97 -19.89
N GLN A 728 14.75 -11.66 -19.40
CA GLN A 728 14.48 -10.51 -18.55
C GLN A 728 13.51 -10.88 -17.42
N SER A 729 13.65 -10.23 -16.27
CA SER A 729 12.74 -10.40 -15.14
C SER A 729 11.65 -9.33 -15.17
N LEU A 730 10.40 -9.76 -15.22
CA LEU A 730 9.22 -8.91 -15.12
C LEU A 730 8.82 -8.76 -13.65
N THR A 731 8.76 -7.54 -13.15
CA THR A 731 8.19 -7.23 -11.83
C THR A 731 6.73 -6.82 -11.95
N SER A 732 6.01 -6.87 -10.84
CA SER A 732 4.61 -6.42 -10.79
C SER A 732 4.49 -4.93 -11.07
N GLY A 733 3.53 -4.53 -11.92
CA GLY A 733 3.37 -3.17 -12.43
C GLY A 733 4.52 -2.69 -13.35
N GLY A 734 5.62 -3.44 -13.43
CA GLY A 734 6.76 -3.15 -14.27
C GLY A 734 6.50 -3.48 -15.74
N SER A 735 7.46 -3.12 -16.59
CA SER A 735 7.43 -3.52 -17.99
C SER A 735 8.82 -3.97 -18.46
N ILE A 736 8.84 -5.08 -19.21
CA ILE A 736 10.02 -5.53 -19.96
C ILE A 736 9.75 -5.38 -21.45
N THR A 737 10.78 -5.07 -22.22
CA THR A 737 10.70 -4.96 -23.67
C THR A 737 11.78 -5.82 -24.31
N PHE A 738 11.38 -6.75 -25.16
CA PHE A 738 12.28 -7.48 -26.04
C PHE A 738 12.31 -6.79 -27.40
N THR A 739 13.49 -6.42 -27.88
CA THR A 739 13.65 -5.87 -29.23
C THR A 739 14.40 -6.87 -30.10
N ILE A 740 13.73 -7.40 -31.13
CA ILE A 740 14.30 -8.31 -32.12
C ILE A 740 15.01 -7.47 -33.20
N ASN A 741 16.33 -7.51 -33.25
CA ASN A 741 17.12 -6.69 -34.15
C ASN A 741 17.44 -7.44 -35.45
N PHE A 742 17.18 -6.81 -36.59
CA PHE A 742 17.51 -7.28 -37.92
C PHE A 742 18.52 -6.35 -38.59
N THR A 743 19.39 -6.92 -39.43
CA THR A 743 20.36 -6.16 -40.21
C THR A 743 20.34 -6.57 -41.68
N THR A 744 20.59 -5.62 -42.57
CA THR A 744 20.94 -5.91 -43.98
C THR A 744 22.43 -5.61 -44.20
N PRO A 745 23.14 -6.37 -45.04
CA PRO A 745 24.49 -5.99 -45.46
C PRO A 745 24.46 -4.67 -46.23
N VAL A 746 24.91 -3.59 -45.59
CA VAL A 746 25.08 -2.27 -46.23
C VAL A 746 26.29 -2.32 -47.17
N SER A 747 26.06 -2.10 -48.46
CA SER A 747 27.12 -1.95 -49.46
C SER A 747 27.67 -0.52 -49.39
N TYR A 748 28.83 -0.30 -48.79
CA TYR A 748 29.51 1.00 -48.87
C TYR A 748 29.98 1.26 -50.32
N THR A 749 29.84 2.49 -50.79
CA THR A 749 30.26 2.88 -52.16
C THR A 749 31.20 4.10 -52.18
N GLY A 750 31.93 4.29 -53.28
CA GLY A 750 32.79 5.44 -53.58
C GLY A 750 32.91 5.68 -55.09
N ASN A 751 33.77 6.59 -55.53
CA ASN A 751 33.92 6.97 -56.95
C ASN A 751 35.31 6.61 -57.52
N ILE A 752 35.37 6.28 -58.81
CA ILE A 752 36.61 6.00 -59.54
C ILE A 752 36.71 6.92 -60.75
N VAL A 753 37.80 7.67 -60.85
CA VAL A 753 38.07 8.56 -61.99
C VAL A 753 39.30 8.06 -62.74
N VAL A 754 39.24 8.05 -64.07
CA VAL A 754 40.37 7.70 -64.93
C VAL A 754 40.70 8.88 -65.83
N ASN A 755 41.95 9.33 -65.76
CA ASN A 755 42.51 10.44 -66.53
C ASN A 755 43.71 9.98 -67.35
N ALA A 756 44.22 10.83 -68.24
CA ALA A 756 45.52 10.65 -68.87
C ALA A 756 46.29 11.96 -69.03
N THR A 757 47.60 11.85 -69.21
CA THR A 757 48.50 12.94 -69.56
C THR A 757 49.40 12.57 -70.73
N LEU A 758 49.82 13.56 -71.52
CA LEU A 758 50.88 13.46 -72.53
C LEU A 758 51.99 14.45 -72.13
N ASP A 759 53.21 13.94 -71.92
CA ASP A 759 54.39 14.72 -71.49
C ASP A 759 54.10 15.62 -70.27
N GLY A 760 53.32 15.10 -69.32
CA GLY A 760 52.94 15.82 -68.11
C GLY A 760 51.77 16.81 -68.26
N THR A 761 51.22 17.00 -69.47
CA THR A 761 50.03 17.82 -69.70
C THR A 761 48.77 16.96 -69.80
N LEU A 762 47.62 17.43 -69.29
CA LEU A 762 46.36 16.68 -69.37
C LEU A 762 45.98 16.38 -70.81
N TRP A 763 45.65 15.12 -71.06
CA TRP A 763 45.25 14.64 -72.38
C TRP A 763 43.88 13.98 -72.32
N ASN A 764 43.05 14.32 -73.30
CA ASN A 764 41.70 13.81 -73.44
C ASN A 764 41.59 13.12 -74.80
N GLY A 765 41.04 11.91 -74.82
CA GLY A 765 40.93 11.16 -76.07
C GLY A 765 40.63 9.68 -75.87
N PRO A 766 40.64 8.90 -76.98
CA PRO A 766 40.30 7.49 -76.96
C PRO A 766 41.41 6.65 -76.33
N VAL A 767 41.07 5.94 -75.25
CA VAL A 767 41.94 4.97 -74.56
C VAL A 767 41.08 3.82 -74.06
N ASN A 768 41.44 2.60 -74.43
CA ASN A 768 40.81 1.38 -73.95
C ASN A 768 41.52 0.89 -72.69
N PHE A 769 40.76 0.71 -71.61
CA PHE A 769 41.24 0.13 -70.35
C PHE A 769 40.15 -0.71 -69.67
N THR A 770 40.56 -1.54 -68.73
CA THR A 770 39.66 -2.32 -67.87
C THR A 770 40.07 -2.13 -66.41
N ILE A 771 39.11 -1.90 -65.52
CA ILE A 771 39.33 -1.87 -64.09
C ILE A 771 38.72 -3.13 -63.49
N ILE A 772 39.55 -3.94 -62.85
CA ILE A 772 39.15 -5.21 -62.22
C ILE A 772 39.05 -4.98 -60.71
N GLY A 773 37.95 -5.39 -60.11
CA GLY A 773 37.69 -5.21 -58.68
C GLY A 773 36.36 -5.80 -58.25
N PRO A 774 35.79 -5.34 -57.12
CA PRO A 774 34.44 -5.72 -56.67
C PRO A 774 33.35 -5.57 -57.74
N THR A 775 33.54 -4.68 -58.71
CA THR A 775 32.77 -4.63 -59.95
C THR A 775 33.71 -4.28 -61.10
N ASN A 776 33.65 -5.02 -62.20
CA ASN A 776 34.51 -4.77 -63.35
C ASN A 776 33.97 -3.61 -64.20
N ILE A 777 34.88 -2.76 -64.70
CA ILE A 777 34.58 -1.57 -65.48
C ILE A 777 35.40 -1.61 -66.77
N SER A 778 34.78 -1.33 -67.91
CA SER A 778 35.49 -1.14 -69.19
C SER A 778 35.29 0.29 -69.66
N GLY A 779 36.39 0.97 -70.01
CA GLY A 779 36.38 2.33 -70.54
C GLY A 779 37.10 2.41 -71.88
N ASN A 780 36.65 3.33 -72.73
CA ASN A 780 37.17 3.56 -74.09
C ASN A 780 37.65 5.01 -74.35
N SER A 781 37.58 5.88 -73.33
CA SER A 781 38.08 7.25 -73.40
C SER A 781 38.42 7.79 -72.01
N VAL A 782 39.24 8.85 -71.99
CA VAL A 782 39.58 9.63 -70.79
C VAL A 782 39.37 11.13 -71.03
N PRO A 783 38.95 11.92 -70.02
CA PRO A 783 38.65 11.50 -68.66
C PRO A 783 37.32 10.72 -68.56
N SER A 784 37.20 9.81 -67.61
CA SER A 784 35.96 9.09 -67.31
C SER A 784 35.73 8.97 -65.80
N ASN A 785 34.46 9.02 -65.38
CA ASN A 785 34.07 8.98 -63.97
C ASN A 785 33.01 7.89 -63.74
N TYR A 786 33.23 7.07 -62.72
CA TYR A 786 32.37 5.96 -62.34
C TYR A 786 31.97 6.09 -60.87
N SER A 787 30.73 6.51 -60.64
CA SER A 787 30.18 6.70 -59.29
C SER A 787 29.57 5.44 -58.68
N ASN A 788 29.40 5.46 -57.35
CA ASN A 788 28.73 4.42 -56.56
C ASN A 788 29.31 3.01 -56.73
N LYS A 789 30.64 2.90 -56.81
CA LYS A 789 31.34 1.62 -56.92
C LYS A 789 31.58 1.03 -55.53
N PRO A 790 31.36 -0.29 -55.32
CA PRO A 790 31.56 -0.91 -54.02
C PRO A 790 32.98 -0.68 -53.50
N VAL A 791 33.13 -0.44 -52.19
CA VAL A 791 34.45 -0.33 -51.56
C VAL A 791 35.29 -1.59 -51.79
N GLY A 792 36.59 -1.41 -51.96
CA GLY A 792 37.51 -2.52 -52.17
C GLY A 792 38.67 -2.19 -53.09
N LYS A 793 39.44 -3.22 -53.44
CA LYS A 793 40.66 -3.10 -54.24
C LYS A 793 40.32 -3.10 -55.74
N TYR A 794 40.72 -2.05 -56.44
CA TYR A 794 40.57 -1.91 -57.89
C TYR A 794 41.93 -1.89 -58.57
N THR A 795 42.04 -2.55 -59.72
CA THR A 795 43.24 -2.63 -60.54
C THR A 795 42.95 -2.17 -61.96
N LEU A 796 43.59 -1.10 -62.40
CA LEU A 796 43.50 -0.63 -63.78
C LEU A 796 44.50 -1.39 -64.67
N GLN A 797 43.98 -1.91 -65.76
CA GLN A 797 44.71 -2.53 -66.86
C GLN A 797 44.49 -1.70 -68.12
N TYR A 798 45.56 -1.12 -68.65
CA TYR A 798 45.55 -0.48 -69.96
C TYR A 798 45.55 -1.54 -71.06
N ASN A 799 44.68 -1.38 -72.07
CA ASN A 799 44.51 -2.33 -73.15
C ASN A 799 45.08 -1.81 -74.49
N SER A 800 44.74 -0.57 -74.89
CA SER A 800 45.20 0.07 -76.15
C SER A 800 44.75 1.55 -76.24
N GLY A 801 45.23 2.30 -77.23
CA GLY A 801 44.83 3.69 -77.50
C GLY A 801 45.85 4.72 -76.98
N GLY A 802 45.42 5.95 -76.74
CA GLY A 802 46.29 7.03 -76.27
C GLY A 802 46.66 8.03 -77.37
N PRO A 803 47.50 9.03 -77.04
CA PRO A 803 47.94 10.06 -77.98
C PRO A 803 48.76 9.48 -79.14
N ASP A 804 48.63 10.07 -80.33
CA ASP A 804 49.40 9.67 -81.51
C ASP A 804 50.90 9.81 -81.27
N ASN A 805 51.67 8.77 -81.64
CA ASN A 805 53.12 8.68 -81.45
C ASN A 805 53.59 8.70 -79.99
N ALA A 806 52.74 8.35 -79.02
CA ALA A 806 53.13 8.22 -77.61
C ALA A 806 53.02 6.77 -77.12
N PHE A 807 53.76 6.41 -76.08
CA PHE A 807 53.61 5.14 -75.37
C PHE A 807 53.21 5.39 -73.90
N LEU A 808 52.47 4.45 -73.30
CA LEU A 808 52.15 4.51 -71.88
C LEU A 808 53.43 4.27 -71.07
N SER A 809 53.91 5.29 -70.35
CA SER A 809 55.09 5.16 -69.51
C SER A 809 54.76 4.53 -68.16
N LYS A 810 53.67 4.95 -67.51
CA LYS A 810 53.16 4.38 -66.25
C LYS A 810 51.71 4.78 -65.93
N VAL A 811 51.17 4.20 -64.86
CA VAL A 811 49.97 4.72 -64.18
C VAL A 811 50.44 5.46 -62.92
N SER A 812 50.11 6.76 -62.79
CA SER A 812 50.49 7.58 -61.63
C SER A 812 49.96 6.99 -60.33
N LEU A 813 50.73 7.19 -59.24
CA LEU A 813 50.52 6.62 -57.90
C LEU A 813 50.62 5.09 -57.88
N SER A 814 49.68 4.39 -58.50
CA SER A 814 49.64 2.93 -58.59
C SER A 814 48.54 2.47 -59.56
N PRO A 815 48.77 1.42 -60.38
CA PRO A 815 47.71 0.74 -61.13
C PRO A 815 46.77 -0.06 -60.23
N VAL A 816 47.05 -0.16 -58.93
CA VAL A 816 46.24 -0.86 -57.93
C VAL A 816 45.94 0.08 -56.76
N GLN A 817 44.66 0.37 -56.50
CA GLN A 817 44.23 1.30 -55.45
C GLN A 817 43.04 0.74 -54.65
N ASN A 818 42.93 1.13 -53.38
CA ASN A 818 41.80 0.76 -52.51
C ASN A 818 40.81 1.91 -52.44
N LEU A 819 39.54 1.65 -52.79
CA LEU A 819 38.44 2.60 -52.69
C LEU A 819 37.78 2.48 -51.30
N GLY A 820 37.86 3.54 -50.48
CA GLY A 820 37.15 3.65 -49.21
C GLY A 820 35.74 4.26 -49.33
N LYS A 821 34.96 4.20 -48.24
CA LYS A 821 33.61 4.76 -48.16
C LYS A 821 33.62 6.26 -48.46
N ASP A 822 32.76 6.71 -49.38
CA ASP A 822 32.61 8.11 -49.81
C ASP A 822 33.91 8.74 -50.36
N GLN A 823 34.91 7.93 -50.70
CA GLN A 823 36.17 8.39 -51.27
C GLN A 823 36.12 8.41 -52.80
N THR A 824 37.05 9.16 -53.40
CA THR A 824 37.31 9.11 -54.84
C THR A 824 38.76 8.70 -55.07
N ILE A 825 39.00 7.65 -55.85
CA ILE A 825 40.34 7.24 -56.29
C ILE A 825 40.56 7.61 -57.76
N TYR A 826 41.82 7.88 -58.10
CA TYR A 826 42.19 8.38 -59.43
C TYR A 826 43.23 7.48 -60.06
N PHE A 827 42.94 6.93 -61.24
CA PHE A 827 43.95 6.32 -62.10
C PHE A 827 44.32 7.31 -63.21
N THR A 828 45.58 7.74 -63.24
CA THR A 828 46.07 8.62 -64.32
C THR A 828 47.06 7.86 -65.18
N LEU A 829 46.75 7.71 -66.46
CA LEU A 829 47.59 7.07 -67.47
C LEU A 829 48.58 8.11 -68.03
N GLU A 830 49.87 7.97 -67.75
CA GLU A 830 50.90 8.90 -68.22
C GLU A 830 51.51 8.39 -69.53
N PHE A 831 51.38 9.17 -70.61
CA PHE A 831 51.95 8.91 -71.92
C PHE A 831 53.13 9.85 -72.20
N GLU A 832 54.14 9.33 -72.91
CA GLU A 832 55.36 10.06 -73.32
C GLU A 832 55.59 9.84 -74.82
N THR A 833 56.06 10.87 -75.53
CA THR A 833 56.41 10.80 -76.97
C THR A 833 57.78 10.20 -77.26
#